data_AF-A0A9J6MRP6-F1
#
_entry.id   AF-A0A9J6MRP6-F1
#
_cell.length_a   1.000
_cell.length_b   1.000
_cell.length_c   1.000
_cell.angle_alpha   90.00
_cell.angle_beta   90.00
_cell.angle_gamma   90.00
#
_symmetry.space_group_name_H-M   'P 1'
#
loop_
_entity.id
_entity.type
_entity.pdbx_description
1 polymer ?
#
loop_
_entity_poly.entity_id
_entity_poly.type
_entity_poly.pdbx_seq_one_letter_code
_entity_poly.pdbx_strand_id
1 'polypeptide(L)'
;GHKYNAELGVHINAQETYPEAKAFSEDFIDGPNSKGWGWLDQSYTINKLKDLYSGTRATRLDELKAAAPGLDFIYLDVWYQDQWESNRISEQFHNRGWRLTTEFGTSVANYSTWQHWATDKNYGGPASKGINSEVLRFISNHQRDSWVLNWPEAGGTADHPLLGGFELAGFEGWQSDKNFDQFIRMTFNTNLPTKFLQKYYVMDWTIAEGDRSKINLEKEIKLQDPSNGDVVVVTRKDNSRERVITLNGNVVLDENTYLIPWVEQDFKNPTPDSEKLYHWNLAGGTTTWTLPDEYKGSSKVYVYKLTDQGRTDVEKVKVVNNQITLTAEAATPYLVVPDKKEKGLQVGDWSKGAHIYDSGFNSGTVKDEHTKIAGDKTAVSVIRTSQTGDARNLSSGDYYLNFDSPLELTAVSRVLTDLEPGKDYVAEVYVENNSDVKAGIAINGGVKDVSNYTLRSQQKNYVKADSHAANDGYNSKMQRMQVSFTATSKKAELILSREAGEGVTKFDDIRIVQKTLNNKVSPNVFEQDFESVVQGIYPFVIGNTEGVEDNRIHLAELHAPYTQKGWAGKKLVDDVLSGNWSVKVNTGNKGLLYRTIPQHFRFEPGVTYTVSFDYQTTAGAYRFISGDQEVDVRNIGEAKGLHLNQALSASTDTKRVEFTITGSENGQTYIGIFSDGASLNGDTGAGTFMLDNLRIERN
;
A
#
# COMPACT_ATOMS: atom_id res chain seq x y z
N GLY A 1 9.35 -7.59 10.17
CA GLY A 1 8.10 -7.92 10.87
C GLY A 1 8.35 -8.23 12.33
N HIS A 2 8.53 -9.51 12.67
CA HIS A 2 8.41 -10.02 14.04
C HIS A 2 9.25 -9.33 15.13
N LYS A 3 10.46 -8.81 14.83
CA LYS A 3 11.25 -8.02 15.80
C LYS A 3 10.54 -6.77 16.32
N TYR A 4 9.55 -6.30 15.56
CA TYR A 4 8.71 -5.14 15.87
C TYR A 4 7.27 -5.56 16.20
N ASN A 5 7.03 -6.84 16.52
CA ASN A 5 5.69 -7.41 16.80
C ASN A 5 4.68 -7.21 15.66
N ALA A 6 5.16 -7.17 14.41
CA ALA A 6 4.30 -7.14 13.23
C ALA A 6 4.11 -8.56 12.69
N GLU A 7 2.86 -9.00 12.63
CA GLU A 7 2.42 -10.21 11.93
C GLU A 7 2.24 -9.92 10.44
N LEU A 8 2.64 -10.86 9.59
CA LEU A 8 2.56 -10.77 8.13
C LEU A 8 1.65 -11.86 7.60
N GLY A 9 0.72 -11.47 6.74
CA GLY A 9 -0.16 -12.39 6.04
C GLY A 9 -0.27 -12.06 4.56
N VAL A 10 -0.87 -12.98 3.82
CA VAL A 10 -1.09 -12.81 2.38
C VAL A 10 -2.56 -12.92 2.05
N HIS A 11 -3.00 -12.08 1.12
CA HIS A 11 -4.28 -12.20 0.45
C HIS A 11 -4.21 -13.36 -0.55
N ILE A 12 -5.14 -14.31 -0.46
CA ILE A 12 -5.30 -15.38 -1.44
C ILE A 12 -6.76 -15.48 -1.88
N ASN A 13 -6.96 -16.05 -3.07
CA ASN A 13 -8.28 -16.34 -3.61
C ASN A 13 -8.39 -17.86 -3.89
N ALA A 14 -9.51 -18.45 -3.47
CA ALA A 14 -9.85 -19.86 -3.75
C ALA A 14 -11.24 -19.98 -4.42
N GLN A 15 -11.75 -18.88 -4.98
CA GLN A 15 -13.03 -18.74 -5.64
C GLN A 15 -12.85 -18.63 -7.16
N GLU A 16 -11.84 -17.89 -7.61
CA GLU A 16 -11.56 -17.61 -9.02
C GLU A 16 -10.06 -17.61 -9.34
N THR A 17 -9.73 -17.78 -10.63
CA THR A 17 -8.37 -17.82 -11.15
C THR A 17 -8.30 -17.17 -12.54
N TYR A 18 -7.12 -16.75 -12.96
CA TYR A 18 -6.87 -16.14 -14.27
C TYR A 18 -6.13 -17.11 -15.20
N PRO A 19 -6.28 -17.00 -16.54
CA PRO A 19 -5.57 -17.82 -17.52
C PRO A 19 -4.05 -17.85 -17.35
N GLU A 20 -3.43 -16.76 -16.92
CA GLU A 20 -1.99 -16.65 -16.68
C GLU A 20 -1.47 -17.56 -15.54
N ALA A 21 -2.33 -17.91 -14.57
CA ALA A 21 -1.90 -18.66 -13.42
C ALA A 21 -1.44 -20.06 -13.81
N LYS A 22 -0.29 -20.50 -13.31
CA LYS A 22 0.26 -21.85 -13.58
C LYS A 22 -0.69 -22.99 -13.19
N ALA A 23 -1.59 -22.75 -12.24
CA ALA A 23 -2.61 -23.71 -11.81
C ALA A 23 -3.84 -23.77 -12.75
N PHE A 24 -3.99 -22.79 -13.64
CA PHE A 24 -5.13 -22.69 -14.53
C PHE A 24 -5.17 -23.87 -15.50
N SER A 25 -6.34 -24.51 -15.57
CA SER A 25 -6.63 -25.51 -16.58
C SER A 25 -8.15 -25.65 -16.72
N GLU A 26 -8.61 -26.22 -17.83
CA GLU A 26 -10.04 -26.53 -18.00
C GLU A 26 -10.55 -27.50 -16.93
N ASP A 27 -9.65 -28.34 -16.41
CA ASP A 27 -9.94 -29.26 -15.32
C ASP A 27 -10.05 -28.57 -13.95
N PHE A 28 -9.43 -27.40 -13.78
CA PHE A 28 -9.37 -26.66 -12.52
C PHE A 28 -10.55 -25.70 -12.33
N ILE A 29 -11.14 -25.22 -13.42
CA ILE A 29 -12.29 -24.29 -13.41
C ILE A 29 -13.62 -25.05 -13.56
N ASP A 30 -14.75 -24.40 -13.26
CA ASP A 30 -16.09 -24.99 -13.49
C ASP A 30 -16.43 -25.15 -14.98
N GLY A 31 -15.72 -24.42 -15.84
CA GLY A 31 -15.69 -24.60 -17.28
C GLY A 31 -15.25 -23.33 -18.00
N PRO A 32 -14.97 -23.37 -19.31
CA PRO A 32 -14.52 -22.19 -20.04
C PRO A 32 -15.55 -21.06 -20.12
N ASN A 33 -16.79 -21.26 -19.66
CA ASN A 33 -17.84 -20.24 -19.58
C ASN A 33 -18.12 -19.74 -18.15
N SER A 34 -17.40 -20.25 -17.15
CA SER A 34 -17.64 -19.93 -15.73
C SER A 34 -16.96 -18.63 -15.31
N LYS A 35 -17.39 -17.52 -15.91
CA LYS A 35 -16.76 -16.20 -15.73
C LYS A 35 -16.89 -15.71 -14.28
N GLY A 36 -15.79 -15.21 -13.74
CA GLY A 36 -15.77 -14.42 -12.51
C GLY A 36 -15.60 -12.92 -12.80
N TRP A 37 -14.86 -12.22 -11.94
CA TRP A 37 -14.54 -10.81 -12.10
C TRP A 37 -13.62 -10.52 -13.31
N GLY A 38 -13.84 -9.39 -13.97
CA GLY A 38 -13.00 -8.92 -15.09
C GLY A 38 -12.39 -7.56 -14.78
N TRP A 39 -11.06 -7.49 -14.67
CA TRP A 39 -10.34 -6.24 -14.40
C TRP A 39 -9.04 -6.10 -15.20
N LEU A 40 -7.90 -6.61 -14.71
CA LEU A 40 -6.69 -6.79 -15.53
C LEU A 40 -6.97 -7.82 -16.62
N ASP A 41 -7.57 -8.93 -16.22
CA ASP A 41 -7.99 -10.05 -17.04
C ASP A 41 -9.36 -10.56 -16.63
N GLN A 42 -9.99 -11.35 -17.48
CA GLN A 42 -11.20 -12.09 -17.13
C GLN A 42 -10.81 -13.32 -16.28
N SER A 43 -11.29 -13.38 -15.05
CA SER A 43 -11.17 -14.58 -14.22
C SER A 43 -12.23 -15.63 -14.57
N TYR A 44 -12.00 -16.85 -14.08
CA TYR A 44 -12.91 -17.98 -14.14
C TYR A 44 -13.06 -18.62 -12.76
N THR A 45 -14.27 -19.03 -12.41
CA THR A 45 -14.55 -19.67 -11.12
C THR A 45 -13.89 -21.05 -11.04
N ILE A 46 -13.26 -21.32 -9.90
CA ILE A 46 -12.56 -22.56 -9.61
C ILE A 46 -13.58 -23.64 -9.25
N ASN A 47 -13.38 -24.86 -9.74
CA ASN A 47 -14.08 -26.04 -9.25
C ASN A 47 -13.56 -26.40 -7.85
N LYS A 48 -14.15 -25.77 -6.82
CA LYS A 48 -13.70 -25.83 -5.43
C LYS A 48 -13.69 -27.23 -4.84
N LEU A 49 -14.67 -28.07 -5.18
CA LEU A 49 -14.71 -29.45 -4.70
C LEU A 49 -13.58 -30.26 -5.30
N LYS A 50 -13.37 -30.15 -6.62
CA LYS A 50 -12.25 -30.84 -7.29
C LYS A 50 -10.91 -30.37 -6.78
N ASP A 51 -10.71 -29.07 -6.63
CA ASP A 51 -9.47 -28.52 -6.08
C ASP A 51 -9.19 -28.98 -4.64
N LEU A 52 -10.25 -29.29 -3.87
CA LEU A 52 -10.14 -29.90 -2.55
C LEU A 52 -9.80 -31.40 -2.65
N TYR A 53 -10.62 -32.23 -3.32
CA TYR A 53 -10.47 -33.69 -3.28
C TYR A 53 -9.31 -34.22 -4.13
N SER A 54 -8.83 -33.47 -5.12
CA SER A 54 -7.64 -33.81 -5.91
C SER A 54 -6.34 -33.61 -5.13
N GLY A 55 -6.37 -32.82 -4.06
CA GLY A 55 -5.19 -32.38 -3.30
C GLY A 55 -4.46 -31.18 -3.91
N THR A 56 -4.89 -30.65 -5.07
CA THR A 56 -4.16 -29.57 -5.75
C THR A 56 -4.08 -28.29 -4.91
N ARG A 57 -5.13 -27.94 -4.16
CA ARG A 57 -5.08 -26.80 -3.23
C ARG A 57 -4.02 -27.00 -2.17
N ALA A 58 -3.96 -28.19 -1.59
CA ALA A 58 -3.02 -28.51 -0.53
C ALA A 58 -1.57 -28.37 -1.01
N THR A 59 -1.26 -28.84 -2.23
CA THR A 59 0.06 -28.67 -2.86
C THR A 59 0.45 -27.20 -3.00
N ARG A 60 -0.44 -26.36 -3.56
CA ARG A 60 -0.15 -24.91 -3.71
C ARG A 60 0.08 -24.21 -2.37
N LEU A 61 -0.65 -24.63 -1.33
CA LEU A 61 -0.43 -24.13 0.02
C LEU A 61 0.90 -24.61 0.63
N ASP A 62 1.36 -25.82 0.32
CA ASP A 62 2.69 -26.30 0.74
C ASP A 62 3.82 -25.53 0.04
N GLU A 63 3.66 -25.24 -1.26
CA GLU A 63 4.57 -24.40 -2.02
C GLU A 63 4.67 -22.99 -1.42
N LEU A 64 3.53 -22.39 -1.07
CA LEU A 64 3.50 -21.10 -0.37
C LEU A 64 4.22 -21.17 0.99
N LYS A 65 3.97 -22.21 1.79
CA LYS A 65 4.64 -22.37 3.09
C LYS A 65 6.15 -22.55 2.94
N ALA A 66 6.60 -23.26 1.92
CA ALA A 66 8.01 -23.42 1.62
C ALA A 66 8.67 -22.10 1.16
N ALA A 67 7.97 -21.33 0.32
CA ALA A 67 8.46 -20.04 -0.18
C ALA A 67 8.48 -18.94 0.89
N ALA A 68 7.51 -18.96 1.82
CA ALA A 68 7.34 -17.93 2.85
C ALA A 68 7.05 -18.56 4.22
N PRO A 69 8.04 -19.24 4.86
CA PRO A 69 7.80 -19.99 6.09
C PRO A 69 7.39 -19.12 7.27
N GLY A 70 7.76 -17.84 7.26
CA GLY A 70 7.49 -16.86 8.31
C GLY A 70 6.14 -16.14 8.24
N LEU A 71 5.22 -16.56 7.36
CA LEU A 71 3.85 -16.04 7.34
C LEU A 71 3.06 -16.48 8.57
N ASP A 72 2.31 -15.54 9.16
CA ASP A 72 1.52 -15.72 10.37
C ASP A 72 0.05 -16.06 10.06
N PHE A 73 -0.52 -15.43 9.04
CA PHE A 73 -1.93 -15.60 8.69
C PHE A 73 -2.21 -15.60 7.19
N ILE A 74 -3.39 -16.13 6.84
CA ILE A 74 -3.96 -16.08 5.49
C ILE A 74 -5.21 -15.21 5.54
N TYR A 75 -5.34 -14.29 4.58
CA TYR A 75 -6.58 -13.62 4.26
C TYR A 75 -7.22 -14.32 3.06
N LEU A 76 -8.34 -15.00 3.31
CA LEU A 76 -9.12 -15.70 2.30
C LEU A 76 -10.22 -14.79 1.76
N ASP A 77 -10.00 -14.28 0.56
CA ASP A 77 -10.90 -13.36 -0.14
C ASP A 77 -12.06 -14.10 -0.82
N VAL A 78 -13.21 -13.45 -0.92
CA VAL A 78 -14.38 -13.86 -1.72
C VAL A 78 -14.93 -15.26 -1.39
N TRP A 79 -14.68 -15.78 -0.18
CA TRP A 79 -15.15 -17.11 0.23
C TRP A 79 -16.50 -17.06 0.98
N TYR A 80 -17.53 -17.62 0.35
CA TYR A 80 -18.91 -17.68 0.88
C TYR A 80 -19.54 -19.09 0.76
N GLN A 81 -18.73 -20.14 0.87
CA GLN A 81 -19.22 -21.53 0.77
C GLN A 81 -19.90 -22.01 2.06
N ASP A 82 -20.52 -23.19 2.00
CA ASP A 82 -21.17 -23.80 3.16
C ASP A 82 -20.18 -24.10 4.30
N GLN A 83 -20.73 -24.51 5.44
CA GLN A 83 -19.94 -24.78 6.63
C GLN A 83 -18.96 -25.95 6.43
N TRP A 84 -19.33 -26.99 5.68
CA TRP A 84 -18.46 -28.14 5.48
C TRP A 84 -17.24 -27.75 4.63
N GLU A 85 -17.44 -27.09 3.50
CA GLU A 85 -16.34 -26.62 2.64
C GLU A 85 -15.46 -25.62 3.39
N SER A 86 -16.08 -24.70 4.13
CA SER A 86 -15.37 -23.74 4.98
C SER A 86 -14.54 -24.42 6.08
N ASN A 87 -15.03 -25.51 6.68
CA ASN A 87 -14.24 -26.31 7.61
C ASN A 87 -13.02 -26.95 6.92
N ARG A 88 -13.22 -27.56 5.75
CA ARG A 88 -12.15 -28.26 5.03
C ARG A 88 -11.02 -27.31 4.62
N ILE A 89 -11.34 -26.12 4.11
CA ILE A 89 -10.29 -25.15 3.74
C ILE A 89 -9.61 -24.57 4.99
N SER A 90 -10.35 -24.31 6.07
CA SER A 90 -9.78 -23.81 7.33
C SER A 90 -8.80 -24.81 7.95
N GLU A 91 -9.12 -26.11 7.92
CA GLU A 91 -8.22 -27.18 8.37
C GLU A 91 -6.90 -27.19 7.56
N GLN A 92 -6.94 -26.93 6.25
CA GLN A 92 -5.74 -26.86 5.43
C GLN A 92 -4.78 -25.74 5.86
N PHE A 93 -5.30 -24.60 6.31
CA PHE A 93 -4.48 -23.50 6.82
C PHE A 93 -3.94 -23.79 8.22
N HIS A 94 -4.77 -24.27 9.13
CA HIS A 94 -4.35 -24.60 10.49
C HIS A 94 -3.30 -25.73 10.52
N ASN A 95 -3.43 -26.73 9.66
CA ASN A 95 -2.42 -27.80 9.54
C ASN A 95 -1.03 -27.28 9.10
N ARG A 96 -0.97 -26.07 8.52
CA ARG A 96 0.26 -25.37 8.12
C ARG A 96 0.70 -24.29 9.13
N GLY A 97 -0.02 -24.18 10.25
CA GLY A 97 0.27 -23.23 11.32
C GLY A 97 -0.15 -21.80 11.03
N TRP A 98 -1.04 -21.58 10.06
CA TRP A 98 -1.54 -20.24 9.73
C TRP A 98 -2.84 -19.92 10.44
N ARG A 99 -2.93 -18.71 10.99
CA ARG A 99 -4.18 -18.11 11.45
C ARG A 99 -5.06 -17.76 10.24
N LEU A 100 -6.37 -17.95 10.35
CA LEU A 100 -7.32 -17.61 9.29
C LEU A 100 -7.98 -16.25 9.53
N THR A 101 -8.08 -15.47 8.46
CA THR A 101 -8.84 -14.22 8.33
C THR A 101 -9.61 -14.25 7.00
N THR A 102 -10.72 -13.50 6.86
CA THR A 102 -11.56 -13.57 5.64
C THR A 102 -12.28 -12.26 5.34
N GLU A 103 -12.97 -12.19 4.21
CA GLU A 103 -13.61 -10.97 3.71
C GLU A 103 -14.91 -10.64 4.46
N PHE A 104 -15.94 -11.49 4.35
CA PHE A 104 -17.30 -11.16 4.78
C PHE A 104 -17.51 -11.30 6.29
N GLY A 105 -18.31 -10.41 6.87
CA GLY A 105 -18.50 -10.28 8.31
C GLY A 105 -18.97 -11.54 9.05
N THR A 106 -19.72 -12.42 8.38
CA THR A 106 -20.26 -13.66 8.96
C THR A 106 -19.71 -14.94 8.32
N SER A 107 -18.82 -14.82 7.34
CA SER A 107 -18.20 -15.99 6.69
C SER A 107 -17.18 -16.65 7.62
N VAL A 108 -17.10 -17.98 7.55
CA VAL A 108 -16.09 -18.80 8.25
C VAL A 108 -16.02 -18.49 9.76
N ALA A 109 -17.15 -18.15 10.38
CA ALA A 109 -17.23 -17.64 11.75
C ALA A 109 -16.67 -18.60 12.83
N ASN A 110 -16.57 -19.90 12.53
CA ASN A 110 -16.00 -20.88 13.46
C ASN A 110 -14.48 -20.81 13.58
N TYR A 111 -13.78 -20.24 12.59
CA TYR A 111 -12.32 -20.25 12.51
C TYR A 111 -11.69 -18.88 12.31
N SER A 112 -12.38 -17.97 11.60
CA SER A 112 -11.80 -16.67 11.29
C SER A 112 -11.61 -15.82 12.54
N THR A 113 -10.43 -15.21 12.63
CA THR A 113 -10.04 -14.30 13.71
C THR A 113 -10.18 -12.82 13.34
N TRP A 114 -10.44 -12.52 12.07
CA TRP A 114 -10.63 -11.17 11.56
C TRP A 114 -11.46 -11.20 10.27
N GLN A 115 -12.40 -10.27 10.13
CA GLN A 115 -13.27 -10.15 8.96
C GLN A 115 -13.20 -8.73 8.42
N HIS A 116 -12.79 -8.60 7.18
CA HIS A 116 -12.58 -7.30 6.54
C HIS A 116 -13.82 -6.41 6.63
N TRP A 117 -14.98 -6.92 6.20
CA TRP A 117 -16.24 -6.18 6.19
C TRP A 117 -16.81 -5.92 7.60
N ALA A 118 -16.36 -6.66 8.61
CA ALA A 118 -16.69 -6.37 10.01
C ALA A 118 -15.90 -5.19 10.56
N THR A 119 -14.72 -4.92 9.98
CA THR A 119 -13.77 -3.93 10.49
C THR A 119 -13.66 -2.67 9.65
N ASP A 120 -14.05 -2.71 8.38
CA ASP A 120 -14.04 -1.53 7.52
C ASP A 120 -15.48 -1.07 7.26
N LYS A 121 -15.78 0.17 7.67
CA LYS A 121 -17.10 0.78 7.51
C LYS A 121 -17.54 0.94 6.05
N ASN A 122 -16.60 1.03 5.11
CA ASN A 122 -16.88 1.36 3.70
C ASN A 122 -17.55 0.21 2.91
N TYR A 123 -17.55 -1.02 3.42
CA TYR A 123 -18.09 -2.19 2.69
C TYR A 123 -19.48 -2.64 3.14
N GLY A 124 -20.30 -3.11 2.20
CA GLY A 124 -21.49 -3.94 2.48
C GLY A 124 -22.69 -3.27 3.17
N GLY A 125 -22.55 -2.03 3.64
CA GLY A 125 -23.58 -1.34 4.41
C GLY A 125 -23.80 -1.96 5.81
N PRO A 126 -24.71 -1.39 6.62
CA PRO A 126 -24.89 -1.78 8.01
C PRO A 126 -25.44 -3.21 8.19
N ALA A 127 -26.13 -3.75 7.19
CA ALA A 127 -26.70 -5.10 7.25
C ALA A 127 -25.67 -6.23 7.02
N SER A 128 -24.45 -5.90 6.56
CA SER A 128 -23.43 -6.89 6.16
C SER A 128 -22.14 -6.78 6.98
N LYS A 129 -22.25 -6.28 8.22
CA LYS A 129 -21.13 -6.08 9.14
C LYS A 129 -20.84 -7.33 9.98
N GLY A 130 -20.04 -7.16 11.02
CA GLY A 130 -19.66 -8.23 11.93
C GLY A 130 -20.84 -8.86 12.67
N ILE A 131 -20.52 -9.94 13.39
CA ILE A 131 -21.44 -10.79 14.13
C ILE A 131 -22.18 -9.95 15.19
N ASN A 132 -23.47 -9.74 14.95
CA ASN A 132 -24.36 -9.07 15.90
C ASN A 132 -25.00 -10.08 16.86
N SER A 133 -24.21 -10.57 17.82
CA SER A 133 -24.66 -11.52 18.84
C SER A 133 -23.97 -11.24 20.17
N GLU A 134 -24.77 -10.86 21.17
CA GLU A 134 -24.33 -10.66 22.55
C GLU A 134 -23.68 -11.94 23.11
N VAL A 135 -24.30 -13.11 22.87
CA VAL A 135 -23.79 -14.40 23.35
C VAL A 135 -22.43 -14.75 22.74
N LEU A 136 -22.29 -14.61 21.42
CA LEU A 136 -21.02 -14.95 20.76
C LEU A 136 -19.91 -13.96 21.14
N ARG A 137 -20.26 -12.68 21.27
CA ARG A 137 -19.32 -11.64 21.70
C ARG A 137 -18.92 -11.82 23.16
N PHE A 138 -19.86 -12.15 24.04
CA PHE A 138 -19.57 -12.50 25.44
C PHE A 138 -18.52 -13.60 25.52
N ILE A 139 -18.71 -14.69 24.76
CA ILE A 139 -17.80 -15.85 24.80
C ILE A 139 -16.43 -15.54 24.19
N SER A 140 -16.38 -14.75 23.11
CA SER A 140 -15.20 -14.72 22.24
C SER A 140 -14.69 -13.34 21.83
N ASN A 141 -15.12 -12.26 22.51
CA ASN A 141 -14.64 -10.90 22.23
C ASN A 141 -13.11 -10.83 22.13
N HIS A 142 -12.43 -11.48 23.08
CA HIS A 142 -10.96 -11.54 23.20
C HIS A 142 -10.25 -12.32 22.07
N GLN A 143 -10.96 -13.09 21.26
CA GLN A 143 -10.36 -14.03 20.29
C GLN A 143 -10.27 -13.48 18.86
N ARG A 144 -11.03 -12.42 18.55
CA ARG A 144 -11.27 -12.03 17.16
C ARG A 144 -11.76 -10.61 17.00
N ASP A 145 -11.52 -10.07 15.81
CA ASP A 145 -12.06 -8.80 15.30
C ASP A 145 -13.17 -9.09 14.28
N SER A 146 -14.32 -9.54 14.81
CA SER A 146 -15.46 -10.03 14.02
C SER A 146 -16.77 -9.35 14.37
N TRP A 147 -16.71 -8.31 15.19
CA TRP A 147 -17.87 -7.75 15.87
C TRP A 147 -18.45 -6.57 15.12
N VAL A 148 -19.65 -6.15 15.52
CA VAL A 148 -20.23 -4.90 15.06
C VAL A 148 -19.30 -3.74 15.44
N LEU A 149 -18.79 -3.04 14.44
CA LEU A 149 -17.97 -1.83 14.60
C LEU A 149 -18.81 -0.66 15.12
N ASN A 150 -18.16 0.35 15.71
CA ASN A 150 -18.84 1.56 16.18
C ASN A 150 -19.28 2.43 14.98
N TRP A 151 -20.58 2.42 14.67
CA TRP A 151 -21.17 3.18 13.56
C TRP A 151 -22.49 3.83 14.01
N PRO A 152 -22.44 4.97 14.73
CA PRO A 152 -23.61 5.60 15.31
C PRO A 152 -24.72 5.96 14.31
N GLU A 153 -24.34 6.31 13.08
CA GLU A 153 -25.26 6.64 11.99
C GLU A 153 -26.08 5.42 11.53
N ALA A 154 -25.55 4.20 11.69
CA ALA A 154 -26.29 2.97 11.42
C ALA A 154 -27.30 2.62 12.52
N GLY A 155 -27.13 3.18 13.74
CA GLY A 155 -28.00 2.94 14.88
C GLY A 155 -27.93 1.51 15.44
N GLY A 156 -28.90 1.17 16.29
CA GLY A 156 -28.99 -0.15 16.91
C GLY A 156 -27.74 -0.52 17.69
N THR A 157 -27.24 -1.74 17.55
CA THR A 157 -26.05 -2.23 18.26
C THR A 157 -24.74 -1.55 17.83
N ALA A 158 -24.72 -0.88 16.67
CA ALA A 158 -23.55 -0.14 16.20
C ALA A 158 -23.42 1.24 16.85
N ASP A 159 -24.45 1.72 17.56
CA ASP A 159 -24.42 3.00 18.25
C ASP A 159 -23.64 2.91 19.56
N HIS A 160 -22.32 3.17 19.50
CA HIS A 160 -21.42 3.18 20.65
C HIS A 160 -21.44 1.87 21.46
N PRO A 161 -21.05 0.72 20.87
CA PRO A 161 -20.87 -0.52 21.62
C PRO A 161 -19.83 -0.34 22.74
N LEU A 162 -20.18 -0.77 23.95
CA LEU A 162 -19.33 -0.64 25.15
C LEU A 162 -18.02 -1.42 25.01
N LEU A 163 -18.00 -2.53 24.28
CA LEU A 163 -16.76 -3.25 23.97
C LEU A 163 -15.95 -2.63 22.82
N GLY A 164 -16.38 -1.50 22.27
CA GLY A 164 -15.80 -0.90 21.07
C GLY A 164 -15.97 -1.80 19.86
N GLY A 165 -14.94 -1.88 19.04
CA GLY A 165 -14.91 -2.67 17.81
C GLY A 165 -13.74 -2.19 16.96
N PHE A 166 -12.94 -3.12 16.45
CA PHE A 166 -11.77 -2.75 15.64
C PHE A 166 -12.24 -2.07 14.35
N GLU A 167 -11.67 -0.91 14.05
CA GLU A 167 -11.91 -0.18 12.79
C GLU A 167 -10.60 -0.13 11.98
N LEU A 168 -10.67 -0.62 10.75
CA LEU A 168 -9.54 -0.66 9.84
C LEU A 168 -9.20 0.74 9.34
N ALA A 169 -7.91 1.04 9.33
CA ALA A 169 -7.31 2.17 8.63
C ALA A 169 -5.96 1.71 8.05
N GLY A 170 -5.58 2.25 6.90
CA GLY A 170 -4.31 1.95 6.24
C GLY A 170 -3.72 3.19 5.59
N PHE A 171 -2.50 3.07 5.06
CA PHE A 171 -1.81 4.14 4.33
C PHE A 171 -0.89 3.61 3.20
N GLU A 172 -1.02 2.34 2.84
CA GLU A 172 -0.11 1.64 1.92
C GLU A 172 -0.83 1.21 0.63
N GLY A 173 -1.72 2.06 0.10
CA GLY A 173 -2.27 1.97 -1.25
C GLY A 173 -3.63 1.28 -1.40
N TRP A 174 -4.12 0.53 -0.41
CA TRP A 174 -5.45 -0.12 -0.50
C TRP A 174 -6.55 0.90 -0.74
N GLN A 175 -7.28 0.80 -1.85
CA GLN A 175 -8.26 1.83 -2.27
C GLN A 175 -7.72 3.28 -2.24
N SER A 176 -6.42 3.43 -2.52
CA SER A 176 -5.66 4.70 -2.43
C SER A 176 -5.43 5.22 -1.01
N ASP A 177 -5.47 4.36 0.00
CA ASP A 177 -5.09 4.71 1.36
C ASP A 177 -3.63 5.21 1.42
N LYS A 178 -3.41 6.43 1.93
CA LYS A 178 -2.09 7.06 2.12
C LYS A 178 -2.07 8.13 3.22
N ASN A 179 -3.03 8.07 4.13
CA ASN A 179 -3.15 8.98 5.26
C ASN A 179 -2.66 8.32 6.55
N PHE A 180 -1.36 8.38 6.79
CA PHE A 180 -0.74 7.83 8.00
C PHE A 180 -1.29 8.49 9.28
N ASP A 181 -1.60 9.79 9.23
CA ASP A 181 -2.12 10.51 10.40
C ASP A 181 -3.52 10.03 10.80
N GLN A 182 -4.38 9.71 9.82
CA GLN A 182 -5.67 9.07 10.07
C GLN A 182 -5.49 7.65 10.60
N PHE A 183 -4.52 6.89 10.10
CA PHE A 183 -4.18 5.57 10.64
C PHE A 183 -3.77 5.64 12.12
N ILE A 184 -2.92 6.61 12.50
CA ILE A 184 -2.53 6.85 13.90
C ILE A 184 -3.74 7.29 14.73
N ARG A 185 -4.56 8.22 14.23
CA ARG A 185 -5.78 8.65 14.92
C ARG A 185 -6.72 7.47 15.19
N MET A 186 -6.96 6.61 14.20
CA MET A 186 -7.81 5.43 14.35
C MET A 186 -7.24 4.44 15.37
N THR A 187 -5.92 4.25 15.32
CA THR A 187 -5.19 3.38 16.26
C THR A 187 -5.43 3.80 17.71
N PHE A 188 -5.25 5.08 18.04
CA PHE A 188 -5.35 5.55 19.42
C PHE A 188 -6.78 5.87 19.87
N ASN A 189 -7.64 6.36 18.98
CA ASN A 189 -9.01 6.73 19.35
C ASN A 189 -9.93 5.52 19.50
N THR A 190 -9.80 4.53 18.61
CA THR A 190 -10.74 3.40 18.51
C THR A 190 -10.09 2.07 18.89
N ASN A 191 -8.94 1.77 18.29
CA ASN A 191 -8.39 0.42 18.34
C ASN A 191 -7.67 0.12 19.66
N LEU A 192 -6.94 1.07 20.24
CA LEU A 192 -6.22 0.86 21.50
C LEU A 192 -7.18 0.51 22.66
N PRO A 193 -8.26 1.28 22.92
CA PRO A 193 -9.26 0.87 23.92
C PRO A 193 -9.95 -0.45 23.60
N THR A 194 -10.22 -0.75 22.33
CA THR A 194 -10.81 -2.04 21.91
C THR A 194 -9.87 -3.21 22.24
N LYS A 195 -8.58 -3.07 21.89
CA LYS A 195 -7.55 -4.08 22.13
C LYS A 195 -7.23 -4.23 23.61
N PHE A 196 -7.34 -3.15 24.40
CA PHE A 196 -7.27 -3.22 25.86
C PHE A 196 -8.37 -4.14 26.43
N LEU A 197 -9.62 -3.96 26.01
CA LEU A 197 -10.74 -4.81 26.47
C LEU A 197 -10.62 -6.26 26.01
N GLN A 198 -9.99 -6.52 24.87
CA GLN A 198 -9.73 -7.89 24.39
C GLN A 198 -8.67 -8.65 25.22
N LYS A 199 -8.00 -8.01 26.18
CA LYS A 199 -7.09 -8.68 27.13
C LYS A 199 -7.81 -9.37 28.30
N TYR A 200 -9.15 -9.26 28.34
CA TYR A 200 -9.98 -9.75 29.44
C TYR A 200 -11.16 -10.59 28.92
N TYR A 201 -11.64 -11.52 29.73
CA TYR A 201 -12.86 -12.29 29.44
C TYR A 201 -14.08 -11.54 29.93
N VAL A 202 -15.17 -11.56 29.17
CA VAL A 202 -16.45 -11.01 29.64
C VAL A 202 -17.05 -11.95 30.68
N MET A 203 -17.43 -11.40 31.83
CA MET A 203 -17.96 -12.15 32.98
C MET A 203 -19.42 -11.81 33.30
N ASP A 204 -19.83 -10.57 33.03
CA ASP A 204 -21.18 -10.10 33.25
C ASP A 204 -21.54 -9.04 32.19
N TRP A 205 -22.78 -9.07 31.73
CA TRP A 205 -23.28 -8.15 30.70
C TRP A 205 -24.72 -7.78 31.01
N THR A 206 -24.94 -6.51 31.32
CA THR A 206 -26.27 -5.99 31.64
C THR A 206 -26.71 -4.97 30.59
N ILE A 207 -28.03 -4.93 30.36
CA ILE A 207 -28.67 -4.02 29.41
C ILE A 207 -29.73 -3.18 30.09
N ALA A 208 -30.01 -2.01 29.54
CA ALA A 208 -31.18 -1.22 29.85
C ALA A 208 -32.42 -1.74 29.12
N GLU A 209 -33.61 -1.35 29.58
CA GLU A 209 -34.86 -1.53 28.85
C GLU A 209 -34.93 -0.57 27.66
N GLY A 210 -35.48 -1.01 26.53
CA GLY A 210 -35.64 -0.17 25.35
C GLY A 210 -35.75 -0.93 24.03
N ASP A 211 -35.66 -0.19 22.93
CA ASP A 211 -35.73 -0.73 21.56
C ASP A 211 -34.32 -0.86 20.96
N ARG A 212 -33.82 -2.10 20.91
CA ARG A 212 -32.49 -2.47 20.38
C ARG A 212 -32.33 -2.18 18.89
N SER A 213 -33.41 -1.95 18.14
CA SER A 213 -33.32 -1.59 16.73
C SER A 213 -32.91 -0.13 16.51
N LYS A 214 -33.05 0.73 17.54
CA LYS A 214 -32.78 2.17 17.45
C LYS A 214 -31.46 2.56 18.07
N ILE A 215 -31.20 2.05 19.28
CA ILE A 215 -30.03 2.40 20.08
C ILE A 215 -29.40 1.15 20.67
N ASN A 216 -28.13 1.26 21.04
CA ASN A 216 -27.47 0.22 21.81
C ASN A 216 -27.96 0.30 23.27
N LEU A 217 -28.43 -0.84 23.81
CA LEU A 217 -28.96 -0.93 25.18
C LEU A 217 -27.95 -1.44 26.20
N GLU A 218 -26.71 -1.71 25.81
CA GLU A 218 -25.64 -2.10 26.74
C GLU A 218 -25.52 -1.07 27.86
N LYS A 219 -25.60 -1.52 29.12
CA LYS A 219 -25.54 -0.65 30.30
C LYS A 219 -24.19 -0.79 31.01
N GLU A 220 -23.82 -2.01 31.34
CA GLU A 220 -22.56 -2.31 32.02
C GLU A 220 -22.05 -3.68 31.61
N ILE A 221 -20.75 -3.77 31.34
CA ILE A 221 -20.05 -5.02 31.03
C ILE A 221 -18.85 -5.15 31.96
N LYS A 222 -18.76 -6.28 32.67
CA LYS A 222 -17.63 -6.61 33.53
C LYS A 222 -16.74 -7.62 32.83
N LEU A 223 -15.45 -7.34 32.84
CA LEU A 223 -14.44 -8.22 32.31
C LEU A 223 -13.40 -8.55 33.39
N GLN A 224 -12.82 -9.74 33.29
CA GLN A 224 -11.80 -10.20 34.22
C GLN A 224 -10.69 -10.93 33.48
N ASP A 225 -9.45 -10.78 33.95
CA ASP A 225 -8.39 -11.71 33.62
C ASP A 225 -8.22 -12.66 34.81
N PRO A 226 -8.56 -13.97 34.66
CA PRO A 226 -8.39 -14.94 35.73
C PRO A 226 -6.92 -15.15 36.10
N SER A 227 -5.97 -14.72 35.27
CA SER A 227 -4.54 -14.93 35.48
C SER A 227 -3.90 -13.92 36.44
N ASN A 228 -4.38 -12.68 36.48
CA ASN A 228 -3.81 -11.60 37.30
C ASN A 228 -4.80 -10.96 38.31
N GLY A 229 -6.09 -11.29 38.25
CA GLY A 229 -7.10 -10.81 39.19
C GLY A 229 -7.67 -9.42 38.87
N ASP A 230 -7.27 -8.81 37.75
CA ASP A 230 -7.80 -7.52 37.28
C ASP A 230 -9.30 -7.60 37.02
N VAL A 231 -10.01 -6.56 37.47
CA VAL A 231 -11.43 -6.36 37.19
C VAL A 231 -11.60 -5.08 36.38
N VAL A 232 -12.08 -5.24 35.16
CA VAL A 232 -12.45 -4.14 34.27
C VAL A 232 -13.96 -3.98 34.25
N VAL A 233 -14.45 -2.76 34.42
CA VAL A 233 -15.88 -2.46 34.29
C VAL A 233 -16.06 -1.36 33.27
N VAL A 234 -16.86 -1.63 32.24
CA VAL A 234 -17.26 -0.69 31.22
C VAL A 234 -18.71 -0.30 31.42
N THR A 235 -18.99 0.97 31.67
CA THR A 235 -20.33 1.45 31.99
C THR A 235 -20.73 2.55 31.02
N ARG A 236 -21.95 2.49 30.49
CA ARG A 236 -22.54 3.60 29.73
C ARG A 236 -22.80 4.78 30.65
N LYS A 237 -22.42 5.99 30.24
CA LYS A 237 -22.70 7.20 31.02
C LYS A 237 -24.19 7.53 30.98
N ASP A 238 -24.72 7.95 32.12
CA ASP A 238 -26.11 8.38 32.21
C ASP A 238 -26.39 9.53 31.23
N ASN A 239 -27.49 9.41 30.47
CA ASN A 239 -27.91 10.38 29.45
C ASN A 239 -26.85 10.67 28.37
N SER A 240 -25.89 9.75 28.15
CA SER A 240 -24.86 9.86 27.13
C SER A 240 -24.73 8.54 26.35
N ARG A 241 -24.22 8.64 25.12
CA ARG A 241 -23.84 7.46 24.32
C ARG A 241 -22.43 6.97 24.65
N GLU A 242 -21.67 7.75 25.41
CA GLU A 242 -20.29 7.45 25.76
C GLU A 242 -20.15 6.49 26.94
N ARG A 243 -18.92 6.02 27.17
CA ARG A 243 -18.58 5.04 28.21
C ARG A 243 -17.52 5.56 29.19
N VAL A 244 -17.53 5.00 30.38
CA VAL A 244 -16.42 5.04 31.34
C VAL A 244 -15.86 3.63 31.46
N ILE A 245 -14.54 3.50 31.47
CA ILE A 245 -13.86 2.24 31.79
C ILE A 245 -13.11 2.42 33.10
N THR A 246 -13.33 1.51 34.03
CA THR A 246 -12.52 1.38 35.25
C THR A 246 -11.70 0.11 35.22
N LEU A 247 -10.49 0.16 35.77
CA LEU A 247 -9.63 -0.98 36.07
C LEU A 247 -9.37 -0.98 37.58
N ASN A 248 -9.74 -2.07 38.26
CA ASN A 248 -9.58 -2.23 39.71
C ASN A 248 -10.19 -1.05 40.51
N GLY A 249 -11.32 -0.52 40.01
CA GLY A 249 -12.04 0.61 40.60
C GLY A 249 -11.53 2.00 40.22
N ASN A 250 -10.40 2.12 39.52
CA ASN A 250 -9.86 3.40 39.06
C ASN A 250 -10.32 3.70 37.63
N VAL A 251 -10.76 4.92 37.35
CA VAL A 251 -11.11 5.35 35.98
C VAL A 251 -9.84 5.38 35.12
N VAL A 252 -9.85 4.64 34.02
CA VAL A 252 -8.77 4.60 33.03
C VAL A 252 -9.19 5.16 31.67
N LEU A 253 -10.48 5.27 31.41
CA LEU A 253 -11.05 5.97 30.25
C LEU A 253 -12.37 6.63 30.63
N ASP A 254 -12.57 7.87 30.19
CA ASP A 254 -13.83 8.61 30.24
C ASP A 254 -14.07 9.21 28.85
N GLU A 255 -15.07 8.68 28.14
CA GLU A 255 -15.39 9.03 26.74
C GLU A 255 -14.19 8.76 25.81
N ASN A 256 -13.63 9.81 25.17
CA ASN A 256 -12.46 9.71 24.29
C ASN A 256 -11.16 10.20 24.97
N THR A 257 -11.13 10.23 26.30
CA THR A 257 -9.92 10.60 27.06
C THR A 257 -9.52 9.46 27.98
N TYR A 258 -8.26 9.06 27.97
CA TYR A 258 -7.83 7.90 28.73
C TYR A 258 -6.38 7.96 29.21
N LEU A 259 -6.08 7.21 30.27
CA LEU A 259 -4.75 6.77 30.67
C LEU A 259 -4.82 5.25 30.89
N ILE A 260 -4.54 4.48 29.84
CA ILE A 260 -4.69 3.01 29.84
C ILE A 260 -3.36 2.34 30.16
N PRO A 261 -3.27 1.52 31.22
CA PRO A 261 -2.13 0.65 31.45
C PRO A 261 -2.03 -0.44 30.38
N TRP A 262 -0.83 -0.64 29.84
CA TRP A 262 -0.60 -1.61 28.78
C TRP A 262 0.27 -2.76 29.24
N VAL A 263 -0.38 -3.88 29.56
CA VAL A 263 0.28 -5.16 29.90
C VAL A 263 0.46 -6.03 28.66
N GLU A 264 1.53 -6.83 28.61
CA GLU A 264 1.66 -7.91 27.64
C GLU A 264 0.80 -9.09 28.10
N GLN A 265 -0.34 -9.33 27.45
CA GLN A 265 -1.27 -10.39 27.84
C GLN A 265 -1.26 -11.49 26.78
N ASP A 266 -0.93 -12.72 27.17
CA ASP A 266 -0.94 -13.90 26.30
C ASP A 266 -1.88 -15.01 26.79
N PHE A 267 -2.64 -14.77 27.88
CA PHE A 267 -3.55 -15.70 28.57
C PHE A 267 -2.91 -17.00 29.07
N LYS A 268 -1.59 -17.16 28.92
CA LYS A 268 -0.84 -18.34 29.35
C LYS A 268 0.06 -18.00 30.54
N ASN A 269 0.65 -16.82 30.52
CA ASN A 269 1.55 -16.30 31.52
C ASN A 269 0.92 -15.04 32.11
N PRO A 270 0.67 -15.01 33.43
CA PRO A 270 0.23 -13.79 34.09
C PRO A 270 1.28 -12.69 33.93
N THR A 271 0.87 -11.56 33.35
CA THR A 271 1.66 -10.33 33.36
C THR A 271 0.89 -9.28 34.17
N PRO A 272 1.11 -9.21 35.49
CA PRO A 272 0.27 -8.38 36.36
C PRO A 272 0.55 -6.88 36.21
N ASP A 273 1.81 -6.48 35.99
CA ASP A 273 2.20 -5.07 36.10
C ASP A 273 2.42 -4.43 34.72
N SER A 274 1.90 -3.22 34.54
CA SER A 274 2.11 -2.45 33.31
C SER A 274 3.42 -1.66 33.34
N GLU A 275 4.27 -1.85 32.33
CA GLU A 275 5.53 -1.09 32.20
C GLU A 275 5.34 0.29 31.58
N LYS A 276 4.16 0.54 30.99
CA LYS A 276 3.82 1.78 30.30
C LYS A 276 2.32 2.03 30.31
N LEU A 277 1.95 3.31 30.26
CA LEU A 277 0.57 3.76 30.11
C LEU A 277 0.45 4.58 28.83
N TYR A 278 -0.61 4.37 28.06
CA TYR A 278 -0.93 5.23 26.91
C TYR A 278 -1.92 6.30 27.33
N HIS A 279 -1.64 7.55 26.97
CA HIS A 279 -2.54 8.68 27.17
C HIS A 279 -2.99 9.24 25.82
N TRP A 280 -4.29 9.55 25.74
CA TRP A 280 -4.93 10.16 24.59
C TRP A 280 -6.05 11.08 25.08
N ASN A 281 -6.21 12.22 24.42
CA ASN A 281 -7.32 13.14 24.63
C ASN A 281 -7.78 13.68 23.28
N LEU A 282 -8.96 13.26 22.82
CA LEU A 282 -9.49 13.67 21.53
C LEU A 282 -9.67 15.20 21.42
N ALA A 283 -10.13 15.86 22.49
CA ALA A 283 -10.36 17.31 22.51
C ALA A 283 -9.12 18.12 22.95
N GLY A 284 -8.12 17.44 23.50
CA GLY A 284 -6.99 18.08 24.17
C GLY A 284 -7.37 18.69 25.53
N GLY A 285 -6.40 19.34 26.17
CA GLY A 285 -6.57 19.98 27.47
C GLY A 285 -5.97 19.18 28.63
N THR A 286 -6.40 19.49 29.86
CA THR A 286 -5.78 19.00 31.09
C THR A 286 -6.66 17.99 31.81
N THR A 287 -6.11 16.82 32.16
CA THR A 287 -6.81 15.76 32.90
C THR A 287 -5.97 15.19 34.03
N THR A 288 -6.61 14.71 35.08
CA THR A 288 -5.96 14.11 36.25
C THR A 288 -6.36 12.64 36.38
N TRP A 289 -5.37 11.78 36.58
CA TRP A 289 -5.54 10.32 36.60
C TRP A 289 -4.90 9.71 37.84
N THR A 290 -5.58 8.73 38.43
CA THR A 290 -4.98 7.85 39.44
C THR A 290 -4.12 6.81 38.74
N LEU A 291 -2.86 6.67 39.18
CA LEU A 291 -1.94 5.69 38.64
C LEU A 291 -2.29 4.27 39.13
N PRO A 292 -2.00 3.24 38.32
CA PRO A 292 -2.10 1.85 38.75
C PRO A 292 -1.25 1.53 39.99
N ASP A 293 -1.58 0.45 40.68
CA ASP A 293 -1.01 0.11 41.99
C ASP A 293 0.50 -0.14 41.93
N GLU A 294 1.00 -0.68 40.82
CA GLU A 294 2.43 -0.91 40.57
C GLU A 294 3.25 0.39 40.47
N TYR A 295 2.60 1.53 40.28
CA TYR A 295 3.24 2.86 40.29
C TYR A 295 3.25 3.50 41.69
N LYS A 296 2.62 2.89 42.71
CA LYS A 296 2.60 3.42 44.08
C LYS A 296 4.03 3.64 44.58
N GLY A 297 4.25 4.80 45.18
CA GLY A 297 5.58 5.21 45.67
C GLY A 297 6.46 5.92 44.62
N SER A 298 6.05 5.94 43.35
CA SER A 298 6.68 6.82 42.35
C SER A 298 6.48 8.27 42.74
N SER A 299 7.57 9.06 42.78
CA SER A 299 7.50 10.52 43.03
C SER A 299 7.28 11.34 41.75
N LYS A 300 7.47 10.70 40.60
CA LYS A 300 7.42 11.29 39.25
C LYS A 300 7.28 10.19 38.20
N VAL A 301 6.83 10.60 37.01
CA VAL A 301 6.82 9.81 35.77
C VAL A 301 7.40 10.63 34.62
N TYR A 302 7.74 9.98 33.52
CA TYR A 302 8.11 10.66 32.27
C TYR A 302 7.01 10.47 31.23
N VAL A 303 6.65 11.56 30.57
CA VAL A 303 5.61 11.60 29.54
C VAL A 303 6.25 11.98 28.23
N TYR A 304 6.00 11.19 27.18
CA TYR A 304 6.56 11.39 25.85
C TYR A 304 5.43 11.59 24.86
N LYS A 305 5.57 12.58 23.97
CA LYS A 305 4.74 12.66 22.76
C LYS A 305 5.20 11.55 21.81
N LEU A 306 4.26 10.87 21.16
CA LEU A 306 4.56 9.85 20.16
C LEU A 306 4.35 10.44 18.76
N THR A 307 5.36 10.28 17.90
CA THR A 307 5.34 10.69 16.50
C THR A 307 5.84 9.55 15.61
N ASP A 308 5.86 9.75 14.29
CA ASP A 308 6.54 8.84 13.35
C ASP A 308 8.06 8.72 13.60
N GLN A 309 8.65 9.65 14.34
CA GLN A 309 10.04 9.60 14.82
C GLN A 309 10.19 8.93 16.20
N GLY A 310 9.11 8.35 16.74
CA GLY A 310 9.11 7.66 18.03
C GLY A 310 8.78 8.59 19.21
N ARG A 311 9.53 8.45 20.31
CA ARG A 311 9.29 9.20 21.56
C ARG A 311 9.96 10.58 21.51
N THR A 312 9.18 11.66 21.51
CA THR A 312 9.65 13.05 21.52
C THR A 312 9.18 13.83 22.75
N ASP A 313 9.66 15.06 22.91
CA ASP A 313 9.13 16.08 23.83
C ASP A 313 8.91 15.59 25.27
N VAL A 314 9.94 14.96 25.85
CA VAL A 314 9.84 14.36 27.17
C VAL A 314 9.57 15.40 28.27
N GLU A 315 8.46 15.23 28.97
CA GLU A 315 8.11 15.99 30.16
C GLU A 315 8.27 15.12 31.42
N LYS A 316 8.74 15.74 32.50
CA LYS A 316 8.78 15.12 33.82
C LYS A 316 7.57 15.60 34.64
N VAL A 317 6.65 14.70 34.92
CA VAL A 317 5.41 15.01 35.66
C VAL A 317 5.53 14.49 37.09
N LYS A 318 5.16 15.34 38.07
CA LYS A 318 5.17 14.98 39.48
C LYS A 318 3.97 14.09 39.81
N VAL A 319 4.21 13.06 40.61
CA VAL A 319 3.14 12.24 41.18
C VAL A 319 2.77 12.83 42.55
N VAL A 320 1.49 13.10 42.75
CA VAL A 320 0.94 13.61 44.02
C VAL A 320 -0.23 12.74 44.41
N ASN A 321 -0.21 12.14 45.60
CA ASN A 321 -1.26 11.24 46.09
C ASN A 321 -1.59 10.10 45.11
N ASN A 322 -0.57 9.50 44.50
CA ASN A 322 -0.70 8.48 43.44
C ASN A 322 -1.46 8.96 42.20
N GLN A 323 -1.50 10.26 41.95
CA GLN A 323 -2.12 10.85 40.77
C GLN A 323 -1.14 11.67 39.95
N ILE A 324 -1.40 11.76 38.65
CA ILE A 324 -0.70 12.64 37.71
C ILE A 324 -1.71 13.55 37.02
N THR A 325 -1.27 14.76 36.67
CA THR A 325 -2.04 15.70 35.84
C THR A 325 -1.29 15.91 34.54
N LEU A 326 -1.97 15.67 33.42
CA LEU A 326 -1.41 15.72 32.08
C LEU A 326 -2.12 16.80 31.26
N THR A 327 -1.35 17.62 30.55
CA THR A 327 -1.85 18.53 29.52
C THR A 327 -1.49 17.95 28.16
N ALA A 328 -2.50 17.65 27.34
CA ALA A 328 -2.34 17.00 26.05
C ALA A 328 -2.85 17.89 24.92
N GLU A 329 -2.16 17.84 23.78
CA GLU A 329 -2.69 18.33 22.51
C GLU A 329 -3.87 17.45 22.07
N ALA A 330 -4.81 18.04 21.34
CA ALA A 330 -5.95 17.31 20.79
C ALA A 330 -5.48 16.20 19.85
N ALA A 331 -6.12 15.03 19.97
CA ALA A 331 -5.87 13.87 19.11
C ALA A 331 -4.38 13.51 18.95
N THR A 332 -3.61 13.62 20.04
CA THR A 332 -2.17 13.33 20.06
C THR A 332 -1.88 12.19 21.03
N PRO A 333 -1.12 11.15 20.60
CA PRO A 333 -0.79 10.04 21.46
C PRO A 333 0.42 10.35 22.35
N TYR A 334 0.31 9.97 23.62
CA TYR A 334 1.39 10.11 24.60
C TYR A 334 1.67 8.78 25.30
N LEU A 335 2.92 8.60 25.72
CA LEU A 335 3.37 7.47 26.51
C LEU A 335 3.86 7.92 27.88
N VAL A 336 3.33 7.33 28.94
CA VAL A 336 3.79 7.52 30.31
C VAL A 336 4.58 6.30 30.76
N VAL A 337 5.76 6.51 31.31
CA VAL A 337 6.64 5.45 31.83
C VAL A 337 7.13 5.78 33.25
N PRO A 338 7.49 4.78 34.07
CA PRO A 338 8.01 4.98 35.42
C PRO A 338 9.35 5.75 35.42
N ASP A 339 9.97 5.94 36.59
CA ASP A 339 11.16 6.78 36.82
C ASP A 339 12.46 6.31 36.14
N LYS A 340 12.42 6.08 34.83
CA LYS A 340 13.54 5.80 33.93
C LYS A 340 13.31 6.61 32.65
N LYS A 341 14.26 7.50 32.36
CA LYS A 341 14.29 8.19 31.07
C LYS A 341 14.81 7.20 30.03
N GLU A 342 13.91 6.69 29.20
CA GLU A 342 14.25 5.77 28.11
C GLU A 342 14.00 6.43 26.76
N LYS A 343 14.89 6.17 25.80
CA LYS A 343 14.69 6.62 24.40
C LYS A 343 13.59 5.82 23.69
N GLY A 344 13.20 4.67 24.25
CA GLY A 344 12.30 3.74 23.60
C GLY A 344 12.97 2.99 22.44
N LEU A 345 12.14 2.38 21.60
CA LEU A 345 12.60 1.77 20.36
C LEU A 345 13.25 2.84 19.47
N GLN A 346 14.43 2.54 18.95
CA GLN A 346 15.13 3.38 17.98
C GLN A 346 15.38 2.55 16.74
N VAL A 347 14.95 3.05 15.58
CA VAL A 347 15.22 2.42 14.29
C VAL A 347 16.54 3.00 13.78
N GLY A 348 17.62 2.24 13.95
CA GLY A 348 18.96 2.63 13.49
C GLY A 348 19.34 2.03 12.14
N ASP A 349 18.63 1.02 11.68
CA ASP A 349 18.89 0.30 10.43
C ASP A 349 17.71 0.43 9.44
N TRP A 350 17.30 1.69 9.18
CA TRP A 350 16.31 2.00 8.16
C TRP A 350 16.67 1.37 6.82
N SER A 351 15.70 0.72 6.19
CA SER A 351 15.85 0.07 4.87
C SER A 351 16.90 -1.07 4.85
N LYS A 352 17.08 -1.76 5.98
CA LYS A 352 17.96 -2.92 6.05
C LYS A 352 17.67 -3.95 4.96
N GLY A 353 18.71 -4.30 4.19
CA GLY A 353 18.62 -5.23 3.07
C GLY A 353 18.26 -4.59 1.73
N ALA A 354 17.97 -3.28 1.69
CA ALA A 354 17.66 -2.54 0.46
C ALA A 354 18.90 -1.94 -0.23
N HIS A 355 20.11 -2.33 0.20
CA HIS A 355 21.41 -1.80 -0.26
C HIS A 355 21.66 -0.32 0.02
N ILE A 356 20.76 0.41 0.68
CA ILE A 356 20.93 1.82 1.02
C ILE A 356 20.26 2.11 2.37
N TYR A 357 20.80 3.05 3.13
CA TYR A 357 20.16 3.54 4.35
C TYR A 357 19.00 4.49 3.99
N ASP A 358 17.86 4.27 4.65
CA ASP A 358 16.67 5.15 4.63
C ASP A 358 16.20 5.53 3.22
N SER A 359 15.80 4.53 2.43
CA SER A 359 15.44 4.67 1.02
C SER A 359 14.27 5.63 0.76
N GLY A 360 13.34 5.74 1.69
CA GLY A 360 12.16 6.62 1.63
C GLY A 360 12.21 7.79 2.62
N PHE A 361 13.42 8.22 3.02
CA PHE A 361 13.64 9.41 3.86
C PHE A 361 12.84 9.48 5.19
N ASN A 362 12.46 8.33 5.73
CA ASN A 362 11.62 8.18 6.93
C ASN A 362 12.33 8.59 8.23
N SER A 363 13.67 8.70 8.20
CA SER A 363 14.41 9.32 9.32
C SER A 363 14.17 10.83 9.45
N GLY A 364 13.46 11.44 8.48
CA GLY A 364 13.02 12.84 8.53
C GLY A 364 14.15 13.85 8.40
N THR A 365 15.36 13.42 8.02
CA THR A 365 16.54 14.28 7.99
C THR A 365 17.59 13.83 6.98
N VAL A 366 18.39 14.79 6.52
CA VAL A 366 19.66 14.55 5.80
C VAL A 366 20.89 14.83 6.67
N LYS A 367 20.68 15.19 7.95
CA LYS A 367 21.73 15.48 8.93
C LYS A 367 22.09 14.22 9.72
N ASP A 368 22.53 13.20 9.00
CA ASP A 368 22.92 11.89 9.51
C ASP A 368 24.34 11.53 9.05
N GLU A 369 24.87 10.40 9.53
CA GLU A 369 26.23 9.95 9.18
C GLU A 369 26.33 9.26 7.80
N HIS A 370 25.19 8.91 7.20
CA HIS A 370 25.10 8.22 5.91
C HIS A 370 25.01 9.18 4.73
N THR A 371 24.64 10.43 4.97
CA THR A 371 24.33 11.43 3.95
C THR A 371 25.45 12.47 3.80
N LYS A 372 25.88 12.71 2.56
CA LYS A 372 26.78 13.82 2.22
C LYS A 372 26.05 14.81 1.31
N ILE A 373 26.27 16.10 1.54
CA ILE A 373 25.70 17.17 0.71
C ILE A 373 26.83 18.04 0.16
N ALA A 374 26.86 18.19 -1.16
CA ALA A 374 27.74 19.11 -1.89
C ALA A 374 26.90 20.21 -2.57
N GLY A 375 27.48 21.41 -2.72
CA GLY A 375 26.78 22.59 -3.23
C GLY A 375 25.97 23.32 -2.17
N ASP A 376 24.78 23.81 -2.54
CA ASP A 376 23.90 24.61 -1.69
C ASP A 376 23.14 23.75 -0.67
N LYS A 377 23.74 23.58 0.51
CA LYS A 377 23.15 22.80 1.60
C LYS A 377 21.84 23.39 2.14
N THR A 378 21.59 24.68 1.94
CA THR A 378 20.38 25.34 2.46
C THR A 378 19.15 25.06 1.62
N ALA A 379 19.35 24.70 0.35
CA ALA A 379 18.30 24.25 -0.56
C ALA A 379 17.84 22.81 -0.31
N VAL A 380 18.55 22.02 0.51
CA VAL A 380 18.27 20.60 0.74
C VAL A 380 17.56 20.39 2.08
N SER A 381 16.41 19.71 2.04
CA SER A 381 15.66 19.30 3.24
C SER A 381 14.92 17.98 3.01
N VAL A 382 14.43 17.36 4.08
CA VAL A 382 13.42 16.29 3.99
C VAL A 382 12.10 16.90 4.43
N ILE A 383 11.05 16.71 3.63
CA ILE A 383 9.72 17.28 3.88
C ILE A 383 8.71 16.15 4.04
N ARG A 384 7.84 16.29 5.06
CA ARG A 384 6.72 15.40 5.33
C ARG A 384 5.45 15.89 4.63
N THR A 385 4.70 15.01 3.99
CA THR A 385 3.34 15.29 3.51
C THR A 385 2.40 15.54 4.71
N SER A 386 1.45 16.46 4.55
CA SER A 386 0.68 17.01 5.68
C SER A 386 -0.73 17.50 5.30
N GLN A 387 -1.38 16.84 4.33
CA GLN A 387 -2.78 17.17 4.03
C GLN A 387 -3.68 16.88 5.26
N THR A 388 -4.51 17.84 5.64
CA THR A 388 -5.36 17.74 6.83
C THR A 388 -6.70 17.10 6.53
N GLY A 389 -7.17 16.20 7.41
CA GLY A 389 -8.49 15.59 7.35
C GLY A 389 -8.45 14.09 7.62
N ASP A 390 -9.64 13.48 7.72
CA ASP A 390 -9.79 12.05 8.05
C ASP A 390 -10.05 11.16 6.82
N ALA A 391 -9.97 11.72 5.61
CA ALA A 391 -10.11 10.94 4.39
C ALA A 391 -8.83 10.13 4.15
N ARG A 392 -8.99 8.81 3.99
CA ARG A 392 -7.90 7.82 3.88
C ARG A 392 -6.93 8.06 2.72
N ASN A 393 -7.40 8.72 1.67
CA ASN A 393 -6.69 9.02 0.42
C ASN A 393 -5.95 10.36 0.42
N LEU A 394 -5.99 11.12 1.51
CA LEU A 394 -5.15 12.31 1.66
C LEU A 394 -3.68 11.91 1.87
N SER A 395 -2.75 12.57 1.18
CA SER A 395 -1.32 12.36 1.36
C SER A 395 -0.85 13.02 2.65
N SER A 396 -0.66 12.21 3.69
CA SER A 396 -0.12 12.67 4.98
C SER A 396 0.77 11.62 5.63
N GLY A 397 1.94 12.04 6.09
CA GLY A 397 2.91 11.22 6.82
C GLY A 397 3.95 10.47 6.01
N ASP A 398 4.01 10.73 4.71
CA ASP A 398 5.11 10.29 3.83
C ASP A 398 6.24 11.34 3.80
N TYR A 399 7.49 10.94 3.60
CA TYR A 399 8.65 11.84 3.61
C TYR A 399 9.42 11.79 2.30
N TYR A 400 9.75 12.95 1.72
CA TYR A 400 10.57 13.01 0.52
C TYR A 400 11.77 13.95 0.67
N LEU A 401 12.83 13.67 -0.07
CA LEU A 401 13.97 14.57 -0.22
C LEU A 401 13.59 15.74 -1.13
N ASN A 402 13.86 16.95 -0.67
CA ASN A 402 13.50 18.20 -1.33
C ASN A 402 14.74 19.02 -1.68
N PHE A 403 14.85 19.42 -2.94
CA PHE A 403 15.72 20.50 -3.40
C PHE A 403 14.85 21.71 -3.76
N ASP A 404 15.00 22.82 -3.03
CA ASP A 404 14.29 24.06 -3.33
C ASP A 404 15.24 25.10 -3.91
N SER A 405 15.12 25.35 -5.20
CA SER A 405 15.75 26.47 -5.88
C SER A 405 17.27 26.68 -5.61
N PRO A 406 18.12 25.63 -5.60
CA PRO A 406 19.54 25.79 -5.30
C PRO A 406 20.24 26.77 -6.26
N LEU A 407 21.21 27.49 -5.71
CA LEU A 407 21.99 28.52 -6.40
C LEU A 407 23.20 27.99 -7.19
N GLU A 408 23.57 26.74 -6.95
CA GLU A 408 24.65 26.02 -7.63
C GLU A 408 24.29 24.53 -7.79
N LEU A 409 25.08 23.77 -8.55
CA LEU A 409 24.89 22.33 -8.65
C LEU A 409 24.97 21.71 -7.25
N THR A 410 23.87 21.14 -6.81
CA THR A 410 23.71 20.60 -5.46
C THR A 410 23.44 19.11 -5.56
N ALA A 411 24.08 18.34 -4.69
CA ALA A 411 24.01 16.88 -4.71
C ALA A 411 23.93 16.30 -3.30
N VAL A 412 23.10 15.26 -3.16
CA VAL A 412 22.98 14.42 -1.97
C VAL A 412 23.51 13.04 -2.34
N SER A 413 24.54 12.57 -1.64
CA SER A 413 25.11 11.23 -1.87
C SER A 413 25.01 10.32 -0.65
N ARG A 414 24.79 9.04 -0.93
CA ARG A 414 24.77 7.94 0.04
C ARG A 414 25.52 6.74 -0.54
N VAL A 415 26.08 5.92 0.36
CA VAL A 415 26.82 4.71 -0.02
C VAL A 415 25.85 3.55 -0.19
N LEU A 416 25.91 2.89 -1.34
CA LEU A 416 25.28 1.58 -1.54
C LEU A 416 26.10 0.50 -0.84
N THR A 417 25.44 -0.48 -0.23
CA THR A 417 26.06 -1.59 0.51
C THR A 417 25.60 -2.95 0.00
N ASP A 418 26.34 -3.98 0.42
CA ASP A 418 25.96 -5.39 0.21
C ASP A 418 25.74 -5.77 -1.25
N LEU A 419 26.41 -5.07 -2.17
CA LEU A 419 26.41 -5.42 -3.59
C LEU A 419 27.30 -6.63 -3.84
N GLU A 420 26.96 -7.41 -4.86
CA GLU A 420 27.77 -8.54 -5.33
C GLU A 420 28.64 -8.11 -6.52
N PRO A 421 29.98 -8.12 -6.39
CA PRO A 421 30.86 -7.79 -7.51
C PRO A 421 30.60 -8.66 -8.74
N GLY A 422 30.55 -8.03 -9.91
CA GLY A 422 30.25 -8.67 -11.20
C GLY A 422 28.77 -8.91 -11.48
N LYS A 423 27.86 -8.52 -10.58
CA LYS A 423 26.41 -8.55 -10.83
C LYS A 423 25.89 -7.21 -11.32
N ASP A 424 24.86 -7.28 -12.14
CA ASP A 424 24.14 -6.10 -12.63
C ASP A 424 23.03 -5.71 -11.65
N TYR A 425 22.88 -4.40 -11.49
CA TYR A 425 21.87 -3.77 -10.67
C TYR A 425 21.18 -2.65 -11.44
N VAL A 426 19.94 -2.38 -11.04
CA VAL A 426 19.19 -1.18 -11.43
C VAL A 426 18.94 -0.37 -10.16
N ALA A 427 19.30 0.91 -10.19
CA ALA A 427 18.91 1.88 -9.17
C ALA A 427 17.74 2.71 -9.71
N GLU A 428 16.61 2.72 -9.00
CA GLU A 428 15.42 3.51 -9.28
C GLU A 428 15.19 4.55 -8.16
N VAL A 429 14.60 5.69 -8.49
CA VAL A 429 14.11 6.69 -7.55
C VAL A 429 12.87 7.37 -8.13
N TYR A 430 11.86 7.67 -7.32
CA TYR A 430 10.79 8.56 -7.74
C TYR A 430 11.31 10.00 -7.82
N VAL A 431 10.94 10.72 -8.87
CA VAL A 431 11.30 12.13 -9.05
C VAL A 431 10.13 12.94 -9.59
N GLU A 432 9.87 14.07 -8.95
CA GLU A 432 9.05 15.16 -9.49
C GLU A 432 9.92 16.40 -9.58
N ASN A 433 10.17 16.86 -10.80
CA ASN A 433 10.95 18.06 -11.03
C ASN A 433 10.02 19.19 -11.51
N ASN A 434 9.82 20.20 -10.66
CA ASN A 434 9.09 21.42 -10.99
C ASN A 434 10.01 22.54 -11.47
N SER A 435 11.21 22.19 -11.98
CA SER A 435 12.15 23.10 -12.64
C SER A 435 12.40 22.67 -14.10
N ASP A 436 12.89 23.61 -14.92
CA ASP A 436 13.32 23.33 -16.30
C ASP A 436 14.79 22.91 -16.38
N VAL A 437 15.53 22.98 -15.28
CA VAL A 437 16.93 22.50 -15.20
C VAL A 437 16.98 21.03 -14.79
N LYS A 438 18.14 20.40 -14.93
CA LYS A 438 18.26 18.95 -14.70
C LYS A 438 18.19 18.59 -13.22
N ALA A 439 17.42 17.55 -12.96
CA ALA A 439 17.43 16.76 -11.73
C ALA A 439 17.88 15.32 -12.07
N GLY A 440 18.84 14.75 -11.35
CA GLY A 440 19.51 13.53 -11.78
C GLY A 440 19.71 12.48 -10.70
N ILE A 441 19.90 11.24 -11.15
CA ILE A 441 20.44 10.11 -10.39
C ILE A 441 21.75 9.68 -11.04
N ALA A 442 22.76 9.37 -10.24
CA ALA A 442 24.02 8.80 -10.71
C ALA A 442 24.52 7.70 -9.76
N ILE A 443 25.21 6.72 -10.33
CA ILE A 443 25.97 5.71 -9.59
C ILE A 443 27.44 5.82 -9.97
N ASN A 444 28.29 6.05 -8.97
CA ASN A 444 29.74 6.04 -9.11
C ASN A 444 30.34 4.79 -8.47
N GLY A 445 31.46 4.30 -9.04
CA GLY A 445 32.17 3.11 -8.52
C GLY A 445 31.64 1.77 -9.06
N GLY A 446 30.76 1.81 -10.07
CA GLY A 446 30.48 0.64 -10.92
C GLY A 446 31.60 0.38 -11.92
N VAL A 447 31.40 -0.57 -12.84
CA VAL A 447 32.34 -0.80 -13.96
C VAL A 447 32.47 0.46 -14.82
N LYS A 448 31.39 1.24 -14.90
CA LYS A 448 31.33 2.60 -15.45
C LYS A 448 30.47 3.43 -14.52
N ASP A 449 30.80 4.71 -14.41
CA ASP A 449 29.89 5.67 -13.80
C ASP A 449 28.71 5.87 -14.75
N VAL A 450 27.50 5.80 -14.20
CA VAL A 450 26.25 5.91 -14.96
C VAL A 450 25.38 7.00 -14.36
N SER A 451 24.61 7.67 -15.20
CA SER A 451 23.67 8.70 -14.77
C SER A 451 22.47 8.78 -15.67
N ASN A 452 21.39 9.33 -15.13
CA ASN A 452 20.19 9.69 -15.84
C ASN A 452 19.61 10.96 -15.21
N TYR A 453 18.78 11.68 -15.95
CA TYR A 453 18.19 12.92 -15.48
C TYR A 453 16.78 13.13 -16.03
N THR A 454 16.07 14.05 -15.42
CA THR A 454 14.81 14.58 -15.92
C THR A 454 14.87 16.10 -15.99
N LEU A 455 14.13 16.66 -16.94
CA LEU A 455 13.75 18.07 -16.95
C LEU A 455 12.44 18.22 -16.18
N ARG A 456 11.62 19.21 -16.49
CA ARG A 456 10.30 19.37 -15.88
C ARG A 456 9.44 18.12 -16.06
N SER A 457 8.89 17.60 -14.96
CA SER A 457 7.94 16.48 -15.00
C SER A 457 6.61 16.90 -15.64
N GLN A 458 6.18 16.18 -16.68
CA GLN A 458 4.97 16.51 -17.44
C GLN A 458 3.81 15.51 -17.27
N GLN A 459 4.01 14.40 -16.54
CA GLN A 459 3.01 13.33 -16.42
C GLN A 459 2.62 13.10 -14.96
N LYS A 460 1.33 13.24 -14.66
CA LYS A 460 0.77 12.89 -13.34
C LYS A 460 0.87 11.39 -13.07
N ASN A 461 0.97 11.02 -11.79
CA ASN A 461 0.93 9.63 -11.38
C ASN A 461 -0.54 9.17 -11.24
N TYR A 462 -0.92 8.19 -12.05
CA TYR A 462 -2.28 7.65 -12.13
C TYR A 462 -2.45 6.26 -11.48
N VAL A 463 -1.44 5.77 -10.78
CA VAL A 463 -1.44 4.46 -10.13
C VAL A 463 -2.05 4.59 -8.73
N LYS A 464 -3.25 4.07 -8.50
CA LYS A 464 -4.00 4.30 -7.25
C LYS A 464 -3.37 3.76 -5.99
N ALA A 465 -2.71 2.60 -6.09
CA ALA A 465 -2.02 1.97 -4.97
C ALA A 465 -0.64 2.58 -4.68
N ASP A 466 -0.22 3.59 -5.44
CA ASP A 466 1.03 4.32 -5.24
C ASP A 466 0.80 5.48 -4.25
N SER A 467 1.68 5.64 -3.25
CA SER A 467 1.61 6.72 -2.27
C SER A 467 1.68 8.10 -2.94
N HIS A 468 2.32 8.18 -4.11
CA HIS A 468 2.51 9.40 -4.88
C HIS A 468 1.42 9.63 -5.95
N ALA A 469 0.28 8.94 -5.88
CA ALA A 469 -0.83 9.12 -6.83
C ALA A 469 -1.45 10.53 -6.81
N ALA A 470 -1.93 11.00 -7.96
CA ALA A 470 -2.39 12.37 -8.18
C ALA A 470 -3.89 12.61 -7.87
N ASN A 471 -4.37 12.22 -6.69
CA ASN A 471 -5.77 12.34 -6.25
C ASN A 471 -5.94 13.17 -4.98
N ASP A 472 -7.18 13.58 -4.70
CA ASP A 472 -7.62 14.14 -3.41
C ASP A 472 -6.85 15.40 -2.97
N GLY A 473 -6.61 16.29 -3.94
CA GLY A 473 -5.88 17.54 -3.72
C GLY A 473 -4.35 17.39 -3.74
N TYR A 474 -3.82 16.16 -3.83
CA TYR A 474 -2.41 15.90 -4.08
C TYR A 474 -2.16 15.77 -5.58
N ASN A 475 -1.56 16.77 -6.22
CA ASN A 475 -1.33 16.80 -7.67
C ASN A 475 0.11 16.38 -8.04
N SER A 476 0.45 15.14 -7.74
CA SER A 476 1.81 14.61 -7.93
C SER A 476 2.12 14.26 -9.39
N LYS A 477 3.36 14.58 -9.80
CA LYS A 477 3.98 14.12 -11.06
C LYS A 477 5.23 13.29 -10.79
N MET A 478 5.34 12.72 -9.59
CA MET A 478 6.42 11.80 -9.28
C MET A 478 6.32 10.58 -10.18
N GLN A 479 7.40 10.35 -10.93
CA GLN A 479 7.59 9.18 -11.78
C GLN A 479 8.98 8.64 -11.52
N ARG A 480 9.17 7.35 -11.77
CA ARG A 480 10.46 6.71 -11.55
C ARG A 480 11.51 7.18 -12.56
N MET A 481 12.75 7.21 -12.12
CA MET A 481 13.92 7.42 -12.95
C MET A 481 14.94 6.35 -12.58
N GLN A 482 15.53 5.69 -13.57
CA GLN A 482 16.41 4.54 -13.34
C GLN A 482 17.75 4.62 -14.06
N VAL A 483 18.76 3.94 -13.51
CA VAL A 483 20.06 3.68 -14.12
C VAL A 483 20.48 2.23 -13.86
N SER A 484 21.09 1.60 -14.86
CA SER A 484 21.68 0.25 -14.72
C SER A 484 23.19 0.33 -14.59
N PHE A 485 23.76 -0.47 -13.68
CA PHE A 485 25.21 -0.53 -13.46
C PHE A 485 25.65 -1.94 -13.07
N THR A 486 26.91 -2.27 -13.35
CA THR A 486 27.54 -3.50 -12.86
C THR A 486 28.42 -3.18 -11.66
N ALA A 487 28.20 -3.86 -10.54
CA ALA A 487 28.96 -3.64 -9.32
C ALA A 487 30.41 -4.13 -9.47
N THR A 488 31.39 -3.34 -9.03
CA THR A 488 32.81 -3.77 -8.98
C THR A 488 33.25 -4.19 -7.58
N SER A 489 32.50 -3.76 -6.57
CA SER A 489 32.78 -3.99 -5.17
C SER A 489 31.47 -4.15 -4.39
N LYS A 490 31.56 -4.41 -3.09
CA LYS A 490 30.38 -4.43 -2.19
C LYS A 490 29.75 -3.06 -1.97
N LYS A 491 30.38 -2.00 -2.48
CA LYS A 491 29.96 -0.61 -2.31
C LYS A 491 29.98 0.13 -3.64
N ALA A 492 29.07 1.07 -3.77
CA ALA A 492 29.05 2.10 -4.80
C ALA A 492 28.52 3.40 -4.15
N GLU A 493 28.57 4.52 -4.86
CA GLU A 493 27.99 5.78 -4.38
C GLU A 493 26.78 6.12 -5.24
N LEU A 494 25.62 6.29 -4.61
CA LEU A 494 24.41 6.84 -5.25
C LEU A 494 24.36 8.35 -4.99
N ILE A 495 24.08 9.11 -6.04
CA ILE A 495 24.02 10.57 -6.02
C ILE A 495 22.69 11.02 -6.62
N LEU A 496 21.94 11.80 -5.85
CA LEU A 496 20.79 12.56 -6.35
C LEU A 496 21.21 14.02 -6.48
N SER A 497 20.96 14.66 -7.63
CA SER A 497 21.48 15.99 -7.92
C SER A 497 20.46 16.92 -8.58
N ARG A 498 20.72 18.22 -8.46
CA ARG A 498 19.90 19.30 -9.02
C ARG A 498 20.81 20.46 -9.46
N GLU A 499 20.74 20.83 -10.74
CA GLU A 499 21.46 22.00 -11.30
C GLU A 499 20.95 23.33 -10.72
N ALA A 500 21.66 24.45 -10.85
CA ALA A 500 21.18 25.74 -10.35
C ALA A 500 19.94 26.25 -11.11
N GLY A 501 18.99 26.91 -10.43
CA GLY A 501 17.75 27.39 -11.06
C GLY A 501 16.56 27.53 -10.10
N GLU A 502 15.42 28.02 -10.58
CA GLU A 502 14.19 28.15 -9.78
C GLU A 502 13.35 26.86 -9.79
N GLY A 503 12.59 26.62 -8.72
CA GLY A 503 11.63 25.54 -8.63
C GLY A 503 12.09 24.37 -7.76
N VAL A 504 11.12 23.55 -7.37
CA VAL A 504 11.31 22.46 -6.43
C VAL A 504 11.50 21.13 -7.16
N THR A 505 12.46 20.33 -6.69
CA THR A 505 12.61 18.93 -7.10
C THR A 505 12.42 18.04 -5.88
N LYS A 506 11.58 17.02 -6.01
CA LYS A 506 11.32 16.02 -4.98
C LYS A 506 11.87 14.66 -5.42
N PHE A 507 12.51 13.94 -4.49
CA PHE A 507 12.94 12.56 -4.68
C PHE A 507 12.43 11.68 -3.54
N ASP A 508 12.04 10.45 -3.87
CA ASP A 508 11.61 9.48 -2.87
C ASP A 508 11.83 8.03 -3.32
N ASP A 509 11.71 7.09 -2.40
CA ASP A 509 11.68 5.64 -2.64
C ASP A 509 12.83 5.12 -3.51
N ILE A 510 14.06 5.26 -3.01
CA ILE A 510 15.25 4.72 -3.68
C ILE A 510 15.23 3.19 -3.63
N ARG A 511 15.26 2.54 -4.80
CA ARG A 511 15.26 1.08 -4.89
C ARG A 511 16.45 0.55 -5.67
N ILE A 512 17.20 -0.38 -5.09
CA ILE A 512 18.32 -1.06 -5.73
C ILE A 512 17.94 -2.52 -5.96
N VAL A 513 17.90 -2.94 -7.22
CA VAL A 513 17.43 -4.28 -7.62
C VAL A 513 18.54 -4.99 -8.40
N GLN A 514 18.93 -6.18 -7.96
CA GLN A 514 19.85 -7.03 -8.73
C GLN A 514 19.13 -7.57 -9.97
N LYS A 515 19.37 -6.97 -11.13
CA LYS A 515 18.73 -7.34 -12.40
C LYS A 515 19.57 -6.87 -13.59
N THR A 516 19.71 -7.75 -14.58
CA THR A 516 20.29 -7.40 -15.89
C THR A 516 19.17 -6.93 -16.81
N LEU A 517 19.31 -5.71 -17.34
CA LEU A 517 18.43 -5.19 -18.39
C LEU A 517 19.13 -5.33 -19.75
N ASN A 518 18.42 -5.86 -20.74
CA ASN A 518 18.93 -6.05 -22.10
C ASN A 518 18.41 -5.00 -23.08
N ASN A 519 17.79 -3.94 -22.56
CA ASN A 519 17.06 -2.96 -23.35
C ASN A 519 17.96 -1.98 -24.12
N LYS A 520 19.23 -1.81 -23.73
CA LYS A 520 20.20 -1.01 -24.48
C LYS A 520 21.11 -1.93 -25.30
N VAL A 521 20.65 -2.30 -26.49
CA VAL A 521 21.35 -3.24 -27.40
C VAL A 521 22.64 -2.63 -27.96
N SER A 522 22.61 -1.34 -28.29
CA SER A 522 23.79 -0.59 -28.75
C SER A 522 23.67 0.89 -28.39
N PRO A 523 24.69 1.74 -28.66
CA PRO A 523 24.56 3.19 -28.49
C PRO A 523 23.41 3.82 -29.28
N ASN A 524 22.97 3.18 -30.37
CA ASN A 524 21.94 3.69 -31.27
C ASN A 524 20.62 2.92 -31.18
N VAL A 525 20.55 1.79 -30.49
CA VAL A 525 19.38 0.91 -30.48
C VAL A 525 18.93 0.63 -29.06
N PHE A 526 17.69 0.99 -28.77
CA PHE A 526 16.95 0.59 -27.59
C PHE A 526 15.84 -0.38 -27.97
N GLU A 527 15.70 -1.47 -27.23
CA GLU A 527 14.66 -2.47 -27.41
C GLU A 527 13.97 -2.76 -26.08
N GLN A 528 12.68 -3.07 -26.12
CA GLN A 528 11.92 -3.55 -24.97
C GLN A 528 10.97 -4.63 -25.44
N ASP A 529 11.32 -5.87 -25.12
CA ASP A 529 10.54 -7.09 -25.28
C ASP A 529 9.77 -7.46 -24.00
N PHE A 530 9.88 -6.63 -22.95
CA PHE A 530 9.23 -6.78 -21.65
C PHE A 530 9.64 -8.00 -20.81
N GLU A 531 10.57 -8.83 -21.30
CA GLU A 531 11.10 -9.99 -20.56
C GLU A 531 11.97 -9.59 -19.36
N SER A 532 12.56 -8.39 -19.41
CA SER A 532 13.34 -7.84 -18.30
C SER A 532 12.91 -6.42 -17.95
N VAL A 533 11.83 -6.32 -17.16
CA VAL A 533 11.35 -5.08 -16.54
C VAL A 533 11.55 -5.14 -15.02
N VAL A 534 12.00 -4.04 -14.40
CA VAL A 534 12.12 -3.98 -12.93
C VAL A 534 10.74 -3.93 -12.29
N GLN A 535 9.87 -3.02 -12.76
CA GLN A 535 8.43 -2.99 -12.46
C GLN A 535 7.68 -1.96 -13.34
N GLY A 536 6.35 -2.02 -13.32
CA GLY A 536 5.47 -1.25 -14.22
C GLY A 536 5.58 -1.73 -15.68
N ILE A 537 5.39 -0.81 -16.62
CA ILE A 537 5.43 -1.08 -18.07
C ILE A 537 6.57 -0.29 -18.77
N TYR A 538 7.73 -0.20 -18.11
CA TYR A 538 8.90 0.55 -18.59
C TYR A 538 9.20 0.23 -20.07
N PRO A 539 9.44 1.22 -20.95
CA PRO A 539 9.72 2.64 -20.66
C PRO A 539 8.48 3.53 -20.55
N PHE A 540 7.27 2.96 -20.54
CA PHE A 540 6.04 3.74 -20.44
C PHE A 540 5.63 3.99 -18.99
N VAL A 541 4.83 5.04 -18.79
CA VAL A 541 4.10 5.35 -17.56
C VAL A 541 2.62 5.52 -17.87
N ILE A 542 1.77 5.20 -16.89
CA ILE A 542 0.31 5.18 -17.07
C ILE A 542 -0.24 6.59 -17.32
N GLY A 543 -1.19 6.67 -18.26
CA GLY A 543 -1.89 7.89 -18.65
C GLY A 543 -3.26 8.06 -17.96
N ASN A 544 -4.00 9.08 -18.40
CA ASN A 544 -5.20 9.58 -17.71
C ASN A 544 -6.51 8.88 -18.10
N THR A 545 -6.46 7.80 -18.91
CA THR A 545 -7.64 7.10 -19.42
C THR A 545 -8.64 6.72 -18.33
N GLU A 546 -8.16 6.32 -17.16
CA GLU A 546 -9.00 5.91 -16.02
C GLU A 546 -8.97 6.91 -14.86
N GLY A 547 -8.09 7.93 -14.94
CA GLY A 547 -7.77 8.78 -13.79
C GLY A 547 -6.85 8.00 -12.85
N VAL A 548 -6.86 8.35 -11.56
CA VAL A 548 -6.15 7.56 -10.54
C VAL A 548 -6.95 6.29 -10.30
N GLU A 549 -6.39 5.14 -10.69
CA GLU A 549 -7.08 3.84 -10.62
C GLU A 549 -6.10 2.69 -10.39
N ASP A 550 -6.61 1.54 -9.96
CA ASP A 550 -5.94 0.25 -10.12
C ASP A 550 -5.93 -0.07 -11.63
N ASN A 551 -5.01 0.55 -12.36
CA ASN A 551 -5.11 0.70 -13.81
C ASN A 551 -5.19 -0.65 -14.54
N ARG A 552 -6.06 -0.75 -15.54
CA ARG A 552 -6.25 -1.98 -16.34
C ARG A 552 -5.22 -2.15 -17.45
N ILE A 553 -3.96 -1.84 -17.12
CA ILE A 553 -2.83 -1.87 -18.04
C ILE A 553 -1.65 -2.49 -17.29
N HIS A 554 -1.16 -3.63 -17.75
CA HIS A 554 -0.12 -4.40 -17.05
C HIS A 554 0.73 -5.22 -18.03
N LEU A 555 1.72 -5.96 -17.50
CA LEU A 555 2.45 -6.97 -18.25
C LEU A 555 1.71 -8.30 -18.14
N ALA A 556 1.11 -8.78 -19.23
CA ALA A 556 0.43 -10.07 -19.27
C ALA A 556 1.47 -11.21 -19.36
N GLU A 557 1.24 -12.31 -18.65
CA GLU A 557 2.13 -13.49 -18.63
C GLU A 557 1.61 -14.60 -19.56
N LEU A 558 2.52 -15.28 -20.27
CA LEU A 558 2.19 -16.39 -21.15
C LEU A 558 1.81 -17.65 -20.37
N HIS A 559 0.65 -18.21 -20.70
CA HIS A 559 0.26 -19.56 -20.32
C HIS A 559 -0.60 -20.19 -21.42
N ALA A 560 0.08 -20.76 -22.41
CA ALA A 560 -0.59 -21.42 -23.53
C ALA A 560 -1.25 -22.76 -23.10
N PRO A 561 -2.43 -23.09 -23.64
CA PRO A 561 -3.16 -22.34 -24.66
C PRO A 561 -4.02 -21.19 -24.12
N TYR A 562 -4.24 -21.10 -22.80
CA TYR A 562 -5.27 -20.28 -22.15
C TYR A 562 -5.13 -18.76 -22.38
N THR A 563 -3.90 -18.27 -22.46
CA THR A 563 -3.60 -16.85 -22.71
C THR A 563 -3.60 -16.48 -24.20
N GLN A 564 -3.68 -17.48 -25.09
CA GLN A 564 -3.49 -17.28 -26.53
C GLN A 564 -4.79 -17.35 -27.34
N LYS A 565 -4.75 -16.77 -28.53
CA LYS A 565 -5.84 -16.77 -29.52
C LYS A 565 -6.34 -18.19 -29.77
N GLY A 566 -7.65 -18.35 -29.80
CA GLY A 566 -8.33 -19.62 -30.07
C GLY A 566 -8.68 -20.47 -28.85
N TRP A 567 -8.19 -20.15 -27.64
CA TRP A 567 -8.62 -20.89 -26.45
C TRP A 567 -10.13 -20.83 -26.26
N ALA A 568 -10.70 -21.99 -25.87
CA ALA A 568 -12.14 -22.25 -25.78
C ALA A 568 -12.96 -21.87 -27.03
N GLY A 569 -12.31 -21.76 -28.20
CA GLY A 569 -12.94 -21.35 -29.46
C GLY A 569 -13.45 -19.91 -29.48
N LYS A 570 -13.05 -19.07 -28.51
CA LYS A 570 -13.62 -17.72 -28.31
C LYS A 570 -12.60 -16.59 -28.22
N LYS A 571 -11.35 -16.88 -27.82
CA LYS A 571 -10.32 -15.85 -27.64
C LYS A 571 -9.83 -15.32 -28.98
N LEU A 572 -9.91 -14.00 -29.17
CA LEU A 572 -9.73 -13.34 -30.46
C LEU A 572 -8.32 -12.84 -30.71
N VAL A 573 -7.54 -12.65 -29.65
CA VAL A 573 -6.19 -12.09 -29.66
C VAL A 573 -5.33 -12.82 -28.64
N ASP A 574 -4.02 -12.77 -28.84
CA ASP A 574 -3.03 -13.26 -27.89
C ASP A 574 -2.83 -12.25 -26.77
N ASP A 575 -2.70 -12.70 -25.51
CA ASP A 575 -2.27 -11.82 -24.43
C ASP A 575 -0.76 -11.51 -24.53
N VAL A 576 0.02 -12.49 -25.00
CA VAL A 576 1.47 -12.39 -25.20
C VAL A 576 1.83 -12.62 -26.66
N LEU A 577 2.54 -11.66 -27.27
CA LEU A 577 2.87 -11.67 -28.70
C LEU A 577 4.19 -12.41 -28.98
N SER A 578 5.17 -12.28 -28.09
CA SER A 578 6.47 -12.93 -28.13
C SER A 578 6.97 -13.20 -26.71
N GLY A 579 7.91 -14.14 -26.54
CA GLY A 579 8.48 -14.44 -25.22
C GLY A 579 7.44 -14.93 -24.21
N ASN A 580 7.49 -14.39 -23.00
CA ASN A 580 6.55 -14.67 -21.92
C ASN A 580 5.74 -13.44 -21.48
N TRP A 581 6.09 -12.24 -21.93
CA TRP A 581 5.50 -11.00 -21.46
C TRP A 581 5.13 -10.05 -22.60
N SER A 582 3.99 -9.37 -22.48
CA SER A 582 3.63 -8.24 -23.34
C SER A 582 2.84 -7.19 -22.56
N VAL A 583 2.82 -5.94 -23.01
CA VAL A 583 1.94 -4.93 -22.41
C VAL A 583 0.52 -5.17 -22.88
N LYS A 584 -0.41 -5.38 -21.94
CA LYS A 584 -1.83 -5.57 -22.21
C LYS A 584 -2.65 -4.42 -21.66
N VAL A 585 -3.60 -3.95 -22.47
CA VAL A 585 -4.61 -2.94 -22.14
C VAL A 585 -5.98 -3.61 -22.12
N ASN A 586 -6.64 -3.58 -20.96
CA ASN A 586 -7.99 -4.12 -20.75
C ASN A 586 -8.98 -3.03 -20.29
N THR A 587 -8.90 -1.85 -20.91
CA THR A 587 -9.86 -0.75 -20.71
C THR A 587 -10.41 -0.25 -22.03
N GLY A 588 -11.71 0.06 -22.05
CA GLY A 588 -12.40 0.65 -23.21
C GLY A 588 -12.49 2.17 -23.17
N ASN A 589 -11.95 2.79 -22.12
CA ASN A 589 -12.08 4.23 -21.88
C ASN A 589 -11.25 5.06 -22.89
N LYS A 590 -11.67 6.32 -23.08
CA LYS A 590 -10.95 7.29 -23.91
C LYS A 590 -9.85 7.98 -23.12
N GLY A 591 -8.75 8.31 -23.78
CA GLY A 591 -7.65 9.08 -23.20
C GLY A 591 -6.28 8.53 -23.49
N LEU A 592 -5.27 9.10 -22.82
CA LEU A 592 -3.90 8.61 -22.90
C LEU A 592 -3.80 7.30 -22.09
N LEU A 593 -3.50 6.19 -22.75
CA LEU A 593 -3.29 4.90 -22.07
C LEU A 593 -1.97 4.93 -21.32
N TYR A 594 -0.90 5.26 -22.04
CA TYR A 594 0.45 5.40 -21.50
C TYR A 594 1.35 6.12 -22.50
N ARG A 595 2.45 6.69 -22.00
CA ARG A 595 3.51 7.30 -22.82
C ARG A 595 4.88 7.11 -22.20
N THR A 596 5.93 7.25 -23.00
CA THR A 596 7.29 7.41 -22.47
C THR A 596 7.43 8.76 -21.78
N ILE A 597 8.46 8.89 -20.97
CA ILE A 597 8.92 10.16 -20.40
C ILE A 597 10.44 10.28 -20.65
N PRO A 598 11.00 11.50 -20.76
CA PRO A 598 12.41 11.69 -21.13
C PRO A 598 13.41 10.98 -20.20
N GLN A 599 13.06 10.82 -18.92
CA GLN A 599 13.86 10.09 -17.93
C GLN A 599 13.82 8.56 -18.10
N HIS A 600 12.92 8.02 -18.93
CA HIS A 600 12.94 6.60 -19.33
C HIS A 600 13.57 6.41 -20.71
N PHE A 601 13.23 7.26 -21.67
CA PHE A 601 13.89 7.32 -22.97
C PHE A 601 13.85 8.76 -23.49
N ARG A 602 15.01 9.29 -23.86
CA ARG A 602 15.16 10.66 -24.37
C ARG A 602 15.42 10.64 -25.87
N PHE A 603 14.54 11.31 -26.60
CA PHE A 603 14.79 11.68 -27.98
C PHE A 603 15.62 12.97 -27.96
N GLU A 604 16.90 12.88 -28.32
CA GLU A 604 17.80 14.03 -28.28
C GLU A 604 17.33 15.11 -29.27
N PRO A 605 17.39 16.40 -28.89
CA PRO A 605 17.01 17.52 -29.77
C PRO A 605 17.63 17.43 -31.17
N GLY A 606 16.78 17.56 -32.20
CA GLY A 606 17.17 17.53 -33.61
C GLY A 606 17.59 16.15 -34.15
N VAL A 607 17.61 15.11 -33.31
CA VAL A 607 17.98 13.75 -33.72
C VAL A 607 16.74 12.98 -34.15
N THR A 608 16.83 12.29 -35.29
CA THR A 608 15.76 11.44 -35.81
C THR A 608 15.93 9.99 -35.38
N TYR A 609 14.81 9.35 -35.07
CA TYR A 609 14.70 7.97 -34.63
C TYR A 609 13.62 7.23 -35.42
N THR A 610 13.86 5.96 -35.67
CA THR A 610 12.88 5.01 -36.16
C THR A 610 12.31 4.23 -34.98
N VAL A 611 11.00 4.38 -34.74
CA VAL A 611 10.26 3.70 -33.68
C VAL A 611 9.40 2.60 -34.30
N SER A 612 9.54 1.37 -33.83
CA SER A 612 8.71 0.25 -34.27
C SER A 612 8.29 -0.66 -33.11
N PHE A 613 7.15 -1.32 -33.24
CA PHE A 613 6.65 -2.28 -32.26
C PHE A 613 5.63 -3.22 -32.91
N ASP A 614 5.39 -4.35 -32.26
CA ASP A 614 4.37 -5.31 -32.62
C ASP A 614 3.10 -5.07 -31.79
N TYR A 615 1.93 -5.29 -32.38
CA TYR A 615 0.66 -5.18 -31.66
C TYR A 615 -0.43 -6.12 -32.19
N GLN A 616 -1.44 -6.34 -31.36
CA GLN A 616 -2.73 -6.93 -31.74
C GLN A 616 -3.88 -6.12 -31.12
N THR A 617 -5.02 -6.05 -31.82
CA THR A 617 -6.28 -5.51 -31.31
C THR A 617 -7.44 -5.80 -32.27
N THR A 618 -8.65 -5.99 -31.75
CA THR A 618 -9.86 -6.06 -32.58
C THR A 618 -10.47 -4.67 -32.86
N ALA A 619 -9.95 -3.60 -32.26
CA ALA A 619 -10.56 -2.26 -32.31
C ALA A 619 -9.73 -1.26 -33.12
N GLY A 620 -10.38 -0.53 -34.03
CA GLY A 620 -9.80 0.61 -34.75
C GLY A 620 -9.82 1.91 -33.94
N ALA A 621 -9.61 1.83 -32.62
CA ALA A 621 -9.75 2.93 -31.68
C ALA A 621 -8.42 3.42 -31.09
N TYR A 622 -7.31 2.74 -31.39
CA TYR A 622 -6.01 3.04 -30.80
C TYR A 622 -5.16 3.89 -31.74
N ARG A 623 -4.39 4.81 -31.17
CA ARG A 623 -3.55 5.75 -31.88
C ARG A 623 -2.13 5.72 -31.35
N PHE A 624 -1.16 5.67 -32.25
CA PHE A 624 0.20 6.04 -31.92
C PHE A 624 0.33 7.57 -31.94
N ILE A 625 0.90 8.13 -30.88
CA ILE A 625 1.12 9.58 -30.77
C ILE A 625 2.58 9.89 -30.46
N SER A 626 3.03 11.05 -30.92
CA SER A 626 4.27 11.69 -30.48
C SER A 626 4.02 13.17 -30.24
N GLY A 627 4.56 13.71 -29.15
CA GLY A 627 4.48 15.13 -28.82
C GLY A 627 5.54 15.53 -27.80
N ASP A 628 5.49 16.78 -27.34
CA ASP A 628 6.49 17.34 -26.40
C ASP A 628 5.89 18.23 -25.29
N GLN A 629 4.57 18.14 -25.12
CA GLN A 629 3.80 18.83 -24.09
C GLN A 629 2.99 17.84 -23.24
N GLU A 630 2.52 18.30 -22.09
CA GLU A 630 1.61 17.54 -21.23
C GLU A 630 0.30 17.17 -21.95
N VAL A 631 -0.13 15.92 -21.78
CA VAL A 631 -1.43 15.42 -22.24
C VAL A 631 -2.23 15.04 -21.01
N ASP A 632 -3.13 15.93 -20.61
CA ASP A 632 -4.09 15.67 -19.54
C ASP A 632 -5.54 15.89 -20.00
N VAL A 633 -5.82 15.43 -21.23
CA VAL A 633 -7.15 15.45 -21.84
C VAL A 633 -7.53 14.04 -22.28
N ARG A 634 -8.83 13.74 -22.32
CA ARG A 634 -9.35 12.44 -22.78
C ARG A 634 -9.85 12.44 -24.22
N ASN A 635 -9.80 13.61 -24.88
CA ASN A 635 -10.10 13.77 -26.29
C ASN A 635 -8.83 14.16 -27.05
N ILE A 636 -8.47 13.37 -28.05
CA ILE A 636 -7.24 13.59 -28.82
C ILE A 636 -7.23 14.96 -29.53
N GLY A 637 -8.40 15.49 -29.92
CA GLY A 637 -8.51 16.80 -30.58
C GLY A 637 -8.18 17.99 -29.68
N GLU A 638 -8.15 17.79 -28.36
CA GLU A 638 -7.81 18.81 -27.37
C GLU A 638 -6.33 18.74 -26.95
N ALA A 639 -5.63 17.68 -27.32
CA ALA A 639 -4.22 17.49 -26.99
C ALA A 639 -3.36 18.50 -27.76
N LYS A 640 -2.39 19.10 -27.06
CA LYS A 640 -1.48 20.12 -27.62
C LYS A 640 -0.08 19.53 -27.80
N GLY A 641 0.70 20.16 -28.67
CA GLY A 641 2.10 19.79 -28.88
C GLY A 641 2.30 18.39 -29.49
N LEU A 642 1.30 17.86 -30.20
CA LEU A 642 1.44 16.62 -30.95
C LEU A 642 2.10 16.90 -32.31
N HIS A 643 3.17 16.16 -32.59
CA HIS A 643 3.88 16.15 -33.88
C HIS A 643 3.43 14.98 -34.76
N LEU A 644 2.94 13.91 -34.15
CA LEU A 644 2.38 12.75 -34.83
C LEU A 644 1.15 12.23 -34.07
N ASN A 645 0.11 11.89 -34.82
CA ASN A 645 -1.11 11.27 -34.32
C ASN A 645 -1.68 10.37 -35.42
N GLN A 646 -1.44 9.06 -35.31
CA GLN A 646 -1.79 8.10 -36.33
C GLN A 646 -2.66 6.98 -35.75
N ALA A 647 -3.83 6.77 -36.33
CA ALA A 647 -4.69 5.65 -35.99
C ALA A 647 -4.05 4.32 -36.41
N LEU A 648 -4.11 3.33 -35.52
CA LEU A 648 -3.69 1.97 -35.75
C LEU A 648 -4.87 1.17 -36.30
N SER A 649 -4.62 0.36 -37.32
CA SER A 649 -5.63 -0.55 -37.88
C SER A 649 -5.89 -1.71 -36.94
N ALA A 650 -7.13 -2.14 -36.78
CA ALA A 650 -7.43 -3.39 -36.10
C ALA A 650 -6.75 -4.58 -36.81
N SER A 651 -6.15 -5.48 -36.03
CA SER A 651 -5.56 -6.73 -36.50
C SER A 651 -5.55 -7.75 -35.38
N THR A 652 -6.08 -8.94 -35.65
CA THR A 652 -6.01 -10.09 -34.72
C THR A 652 -4.81 -10.98 -34.99
N ASP A 653 -4.07 -10.72 -36.07
CA ASP A 653 -2.75 -11.30 -36.30
C ASP A 653 -1.71 -10.25 -35.91
N THR A 654 -0.57 -10.68 -35.37
CA THR A 654 0.49 -9.77 -34.93
C THR A 654 0.96 -8.90 -36.08
N LYS A 655 0.83 -7.58 -35.91
CA LYS A 655 1.24 -6.59 -36.91
C LYS A 655 2.38 -5.75 -36.37
N ARG A 656 3.41 -5.54 -37.17
CA ARG A 656 4.48 -4.58 -36.90
C ARG A 656 4.17 -3.23 -37.53
N VAL A 657 4.42 -2.15 -36.80
CA VAL A 657 4.32 -0.76 -37.28
C VAL A 657 5.65 -0.03 -37.09
N GLU A 658 5.85 1.02 -37.88
CA GLU A 658 7.05 1.85 -37.87
C GLU A 658 6.68 3.32 -38.05
N PHE A 659 7.37 4.20 -37.33
CA PHE A 659 7.20 5.65 -37.35
C PHE A 659 8.55 6.35 -37.24
N THR A 660 8.67 7.53 -37.85
CA THR A 660 9.85 8.39 -37.74
C THR A 660 9.59 9.53 -36.76
N ILE A 661 10.40 9.64 -35.72
CA ILE A 661 10.28 10.66 -34.66
C ILE A 661 11.54 11.51 -34.64
N THR A 662 11.40 12.84 -34.56
CA THR A 662 12.54 13.74 -34.35
C THR A 662 12.41 14.40 -32.98
N GLY A 663 13.49 14.39 -32.20
CA GLY A 663 13.51 15.02 -30.88
C GLY A 663 13.32 16.54 -30.97
N SER A 664 12.41 17.07 -30.17
CA SER A 664 12.11 18.49 -30.07
C SER A 664 13.24 19.24 -29.36
N GLU A 665 13.41 20.51 -29.71
CA GLU A 665 14.40 21.41 -29.09
C GLU A 665 14.24 21.56 -27.57
N ASN A 666 13.02 21.40 -27.04
CA ASN A 666 12.77 21.48 -25.60
C ASN A 666 13.17 20.20 -24.82
N GLY A 667 13.62 19.14 -25.51
CA GLY A 667 14.04 17.87 -24.91
C GLY A 667 12.92 17.06 -24.24
N GLN A 668 11.65 17.39 -24.51
CA GLN A 668 10.47 16.80 -23.84
C GLN A 668 9.69 15.82 -24.73
N THR A 669 10.24 15.42 -25.87
CA THR A 669 9.55 14.50 -26.79
C THR A 669 9.25 13.17 -26.12
N TYR A 670 8.03 12.69 -26.34
CA TYR A 670 7.56 11.36 -25.96
C TYR A 670 6.88 10.65 -27.13
N ILE A 671 6.73 9.34 -26.98
CA ILE A 671 5.81 8.51 -27.77
C ILE A 671 4.79 7.85 -26.83
N GLY A 672 3.61 7.50 -27.33
CA GLY A 672 2.61 6.83 -26.50
C GLY A 672 1.44 6.26 -27.30
N ILE A 673 0.53 5.61 -26.59
CA ILE A 673 -0.72 5.09 -27.14
C ILE A 673 -1.90 5.85 -26.55
N PHE A 674 -2.78 6.34 -27.41
CA PHE A 674 -4.02 7.02 -27.06
C PHE A 674 -5.23 6.19 -27.52
N SER A 675 -6.30 6.21 -26.74
CA SER A 675 -7.56 5.51 -27.03
C SER A 675 -8.66 6.51 -27.39
N ASP A 676 -9.27 6.33 -28.56
CA ASP A 676 -10.52 6.99 -28.97
C ASP A 676 -11.77 6.36 -28.30
N GLY A 677 -11.57 5.27 -27.54
CA GLY A 677 -12.59 4.48 -26.86
C GLY A 677 -12.97 3.21 -27.61
N ALA A 678 -13.01 2.08 -26.90
CA ALA A 678 -13.29 0.76 -27.47
C ALA A 678 -14.39 0.03 -26.68
N SER A 679 -15.18 -0.79 -27.37
CA SER A 679 -16.07 -1.75 -26.71
C SER A 679 -15.26 -2.95 -26.26
N LEU A 680 -15.32 -3.26 -24.97
CA LEU A 680 -14.48 -4.28 -24.35
C LEU A 680 -15.27 -5.55 -24.02
N ASN A 681 -14.67 -6.70 -24.29
CA ASN A 681 -15.10 -7.99 -23.78
C ASN A 681 -13.86 -8.74 -23.27
N GLY A 682 -13.64 -8.71 -21.95
CA GLY A 682 -12.47 -9.34 -21.32
C GLY A 682 -12.40 -10.85 -21.51
N ASP A 683 -13.53 -11.51 -21.74
CA ASP A 683 -13.61 -12.97 -21.96
C ASP A 683 -13.06 -13.41 -23.32
N THR A 684 -13.33 -12.60 -24.36
CA THR A 684 -12.87 -12.88 -25.72
C THR A 684 -11.62 -12.11 -26.10
N GLY A 685 -11.22 -11.10 -25.31
CA GLY A 685 -10.18 -10.13 -25.68
C GLY A 685 -10.65 -9.12 -26.72
N ALA A 686 -11.96 -9.03 -27.03
CA ALA A 686 -12.43 -8.00 -27.94
C ALA A 686 -12.20 -6.62 -27.32
N GLY A 687 -11.64 -5.71 -28.11
CA GLY A 687 -11.37 -4.35 -27.71
C GLY A 687 -10.09 -4.15 -26.91
N THR A 688 -9.36 -5.19 -26.52
CA THR A 688 -8.05 -5.04 -25.85
C THR A 688 -6.97 -4.56 -26.84
N PHE A 689 -5.85 -4.07 -26.32
CA PHE A 689 -4.67 -3.71 -27.09
C PHE A 689 -3.44 -4.33 -26.46
N MET A 690 -2.64 -5.04 -27.25
CA MET A 690 -1.39 -5.64 -26.80
C MET A 690 -0.22 -5.00 -27.56
N LEU A 691 0.89 -4.74 -26.87
CA LEU A 691 2.11 -4.19 -27.45
C LEU A 691 3.31 -5.01 -27.00
N ASP A 692 4.20 -5.30 -27.94
CA ASP A 692 5.45 -6.01 -27.69
C ASP A 692 6.57 -5.58 -28.66
N ASN A 693 7.80 -6.05 -28.45
CA ASN A 693 8.96 -5.85 -29.32
C ASN A 693 9.18 -4.38 -29.72
N LEU A 694 9.05 -3.48 -28.74
CA LEU A 694 9.33 -2.06 -28.93
C LEU A 694 10.80 -1.88 -29.30
N ARG A 695 11.06 -1.10 -30.34
CA ARG A 695 12.39 -0.76 -30.80
C ARG A 695 12.46 0.70 -31.17
N ILE A 696 13.48 1.39 -30.64
CA ILE A 696 13.79 2.78 -30.94
C ILE A 696 15.23 2.84 -31.41
N GLU A 697 15.43 3.15 -32.69
CA GLU A 697 16.75 3.24 -33.31
C GLU A 697 17.04 4.66 -33.75
N ARG A 698 18.21 5.16 -33.39
CA ARG A 698 18.73 6.43 -33.87
C ARG A 698 19.21 6.27 -35.31
N ASN A 699 18.71 7.12 -36.20
CA ASN A 699 19.04 7.14 -37.63
C ASN A 699 20.44 7.69 -37.92
#